data_AF-A0A212K4C8-F1
#
_entry.id   AF-A0A212K4C8-F1
#
_cell.length_a   1.000
_cell.length_b   1.000
_cell.length_c   1.000
_cell.angle_alpha   90.00
_cell.angle_beta   90.00
_cell.angle_gamma   90.00
#
_symmetry.space_group_name_H-M   'P 1'
#
loop_
_entity.id
_entity.type
_entity.pdbx_description
1 polymer ?
#
loop_
_entity_poly.entity_id
_entity_poly.type
_entity_poly.pdbx_seq_one_letter_code
_entity_poly.pdbx_strand_id
1 'polypeptide(L)'
;MKLRIIFCLLVIRCLSAPAQEPEYDHIFFDNGLMAGRYYYSKADYTSPSYIQNIENKLPVSEKEYFTAKNSLLLNYVSAPNGSWSASILYHDWRGKDFVKEGKSLDFKLFIKSGTEAEELPLIAIGAINKKETTTSSFINLNDYISQFKQEEWVSVSIPLSEFKNLSYTNTKEIKEVLFKQNSQDGKEHTLYIDQVELSPIQKTVSNVIVPAIKAKAYERHVDLWWDKSGLENIKYIKIYRSEDGREFKQVGIQYPYTGRYADFTNEPNKTFSYRIACVNYDYSESQPSNIVEATTRYMTDEQLLDMVQEASFRYYWDGAEPNSGLALENIPGRRNMIATGASGFGMMAIVTGVERGYITREEAIQRFKKIVAFLDKAETFHGGYAHFIDGTTGKVEPFFGMRDNGADMVETSFLFQGLLTARQYFDKNSDDEKYIRNTITKLWKNIEWDWFKKTKDSKYLYWHWSPDQEWVINHNLIGWNETMITYLLAIASPTHGIGKDMYYSGWASQEKLAQDYRADWGQTRDGAMYSNGNTYFGVKLDVGVSNGGPLFFIHYSYLGLDPHKIKDKYVSENYFENFRNIALINYRYCVENPKKNIGYGADNWGLTASDGPWGYRAAEPVDHQDVGTMAPTGALASFPYLPEQSMAALKNYYRNYGSFLWGEYGFRDAFNLNENWCANIYMGLNQAPVTVMIENYRTGLIWNLFMKDPDVQRMVKEVFIK
;
A
#
# COMPACT_ATOMS: atom_id res chain seq x y z
N MET A 1 -53.17 32.30 39.67
CA MET A 1 -52.15 31.29 39.95
C MET A 1 -52.09 30.29 38.80
N LYS A 2 -51.23 30.50 37.81
CA LYS A 2 -50.83 29.50 36.78
C LYS A 2 -49.51 29.98 36.17
N LEU A 3 -48.44 29.31 36.58
CA LEU A 3 -47.05 29.49 36.18
C LEU A 3 -46.92 29.10 34.69
N ARG A 4 -46.39 29.99 33.84
CA ARG A 4 -45.88 29.62 32.51
C ARG A 4 -44.37 29.74 32.55
N ILE A 5 -43.71 28.58 32.65
CA ILE A 5 -42.26 28.43 32.50
C ILE A 5 -41.97 28.47 31.00
N ILE A 6 -41.19 29.46 30.57
CA ILE A 6 -40.60 29.51 29.23
C ILE A 6 -39.29 28.72 29.32
N PHE A 7 -39.25 27.55 28.70
CA PHE A 7 -38.03 26.76 28.53
C PHE A 7 -37.34 27.25 27.24
N CYS A 8 -36.29 28.05 27.38
CA CYS A 8 -35.38 28.35 26.28
C CYS A 8 -34.52 27.12 26.00
N LEU A 9 -34.82 26.39 24.93
CA LEU A 9 -33.94 25.38 24.35
C LEU A 9 -32.75 26.09 23.68
N LEU A 10 -31.63 26.14 24.40
CA LEU A 10 -30.31 26.40 23.82
C LEU A 10 -29.93 25.21 22.94
N VAL A 11 -30.18 25.33 21.64
CA VAL A 11 -29.60 24.44 20.63
C VAL A 11 -28.13 24.81 20.52
N ILE A 12 -27.27 24.11 21.27
CA ILE A 12 -25.83 24.07 21.00
C ILE A 12 -25.69 23.31 19.68
N ARG A 13 -25.64 24.04 18.56
CA ARG A 13 -25.09 23.51 17.32
C ARG A 13 -23.60 23.29 17.58
N CYS A 14 -23.22 22.07 17.95
CA CYS A 14 -21.87 21.60 17.71
C CYS A 14 -21.67 21.64 16.20
N LEU A 15 -21.10 22.74 15.70
CA LEU A 15 -20.43 22.77 14.41
C LEU A 15 -19.24 21.81 14.57
N SER A 16 -19.45 20.53 14.31
CA SER A 16 -18.38 19.59 14.05
C SER A 16 -17.64 20.13 12.84
N ALA A 17 -16.45 20.71 13.08
CA ALA A 17 -15.53 21.01 12.00
C ALA A 17 -15.38 19.74 11.16
N PRO A 18 -15.48 19.80 9.82
CA PRO A 18 -15.15 18.64 8.99
C PRO A 18 -13.82 18.06 9.45
N ALA A 19 -13.77 16.75 9.68
CA ALA A 19 -12.55 16.06 10.05
C ALA A 19 -11.53 16.31 8.93
N GLN A 20 -10.47 17.05 9.22
CA GLN A 20 -9.46 17.36 8.24
C GLN A 20 -8.52 16.15 8.11
N GLU A 21 -8.25 15.75 6.87
CA GLU A 21 -7.27 14.72 6.57
C GLU A 21 -5.91 15.13 7.17
N PRO A 22 -5.31 14.31 8.03
CA PRO A 22 -4.09 14.70 8.73
C PRO A 22 -2.85 14.83 7.80
N GLU A 23 -2.05 15.88 7.97
CA GLU A 23 -0.92 16.22 7.09
C GLU A 23 0.36 15.39 7.33
N TYR A 24 1.13 15.16 6.26
CA TYR A 24 2.48 14.59 6.29
C TYR A 24 3.57 15.66 6.43
N ASP A 25 4.70 15.28 7.00
CA ASP A 25 5.91 16.10 6.88
C ASP A 25 6.41 16.10 5.42
N HIS A 26 6.89 17.24 4.95
CA HIS A 26 7.36 17.40 3.58
C HIS A 26 8.82 16.97 3.46
N ILE A 27 9.06 15.66 3.46
CA ILE A 27 10.40 15.05 3.44
C ILE A 27 10.78 14.62 2.02
N PHE A 28 11.98 15.02 1.55
CA PHE A 28 12.62 14.55 0.31
C PHE A 28 13.47 13.31 0.55
N PHE A 29 14.17 13.27 1.68
CA PHE A 29 15.00 12.14 2.08
C PHE A 29 15.19 12.12 3.60
N ASP A 30 15.00 10.97 4.23
CA ASP A 30 15.43 10.66 5.59
C ASP A 30 16.05 9.26 5.67
N ASN A 31 15.54 8.31 4.87
CA ASN A 31 16.14 7.01 4.62
C ASN A 31 15.72 6.48 3.24
N GLY A 32 16.65 5.79 2.56
CA GLY A 32 16.36 4.93 1.43
C GLY A 32 16.08 3.49 1.89
N LEU A 33 15.08 2.84 1.29
CA LEU A 33 14.85 1.40 1.48
C LEU A 33 15.92 0.53 0.80
N MET A 34 16.43 1.00 -0.33
CA MET A 34 17.36 0.26 -1.18
C MET A 34 18.79 0.75 -0.95
N ALA A 35 19.72 -0.18 -0.79
CA ALA A 35 21.15 0.11 -0.72
C ALA A 35 21.72 0.50 -2.10
N GLY A 36 22.95 1.00 -2.13
CA GLY A 36 23.66 1.32 -3.37
C GLY A 36 23.30 2.71 -3.91
N ARG A 37 22.09 2.90 -4.45
CA ARG A 37 21.65 4.16 -5.07
C ARG A 37 20.23 4.56 -4.71
N TYR A 38 19.97 5.86 -4.65
CA TYR A 38 18.64 6.37 -4.33
C TYR A 38 17.84 6.66 -5.60
N TYR A 39 16.76 5.90 -5.82
CA TYR A 39 15.91 6.02 -7.01
C TYR A 39 15.39 7.46 -7.23
N TYR A 40 14.96 8.13 -6.16
CA TYR A 40 14.46 9.51 -6.17
C TYR A 40 15.60 10.54 -6.12
N SER A 41 16.61 10.35 -6.95
CA SER A 41 17.69 11.33 -7.16
C SER A 41 18.10 11.41 -8.63
N LYS A 42 18.94 12.39 -8.94
CA LYS A 42 19.68 12.52 -10.20
C LYS A 42 21.09 12.99 -9.90
N ALA A 43 22.07 12.61 -10.70
CA ALA A 43 23.44 13.08 -10.60
C ALA A 43 24.16 12.97 -11.94
N ASP A 44 24.76 14.06 -12.40
CA ASP A 44 25.40 14.19 -13.72
C ASP A 44 26.64 15.08 -13.66
N TYR A 45 27.59 14.85 -14.58
CA TYR A 45 28.79 15.68 -14.70
C TYR A 45 29.33 15.78 -16.13
N THR A 46 30.15 16.79 -16.34
CA THR A 46 30.99 17.01 -17.53
C THR A 46 32.44 17.15 -17.07
N SER A 47 33.32 16.30 -17.59
CA SER A 47 34.75 16.33 -17.30
C SER A 47 35.38 17.68 -17.66
N PRO A 48 36.39 18.15 -16.91
CA PRO A 48 37.13 17.43 -15.86
C PRO A 48 36.48 17.40 -14.47
N SER A 49 35.30 17.99 -14.27
CA SER A 49 34.56 17.82 -13.02
C SER A 49 33.96 16.43 -12.90
N TYR A 50 33.59 16.05 -11.68
CA TYR A 50 33.06 14.74 -11.37
C TYR A 50 32.05 14.84 -10.21
N ILE A 51 31.03 13.99 -10.27
CA ILE A 51 30.24 13.63 -9.09
C ILE A 51 30.01 12.12 -9.12
N GLN A 52 30.27 11.46 -7.98
CA GLN A 52 30.02 10.04 -7.82
C GLN A 52 28.53 9.76 -8.00
N ASN A 53 28.23 8.84 -8.92
CA ASN A 53 26.87 8.40 -9.19
C ASN A 53 26.87 6.92 -9.64
N ILE A 54 25.72 6.27 -9.49
CA ILE A 54 25.47 4.91 -9.98
C ILE A 54 24.29 4.99 -10.94
N GLU A 55 24.59 4.91 -12.24
CA GLU A 55 23.63 5.13 -13.34
C GLU A 55 22.83 6.42 -13.13
N ASN A 56 23.55 7.53 -12.98
CA ASN A 56 22.97 8.87 -12.84
C ASN A 56 22.13 9.09 -11.57
N LYS A 57 22.32 8.25 -10.54
CA LYS A 57 21.68 8.38 -9.21
C LYS A 57 22.72 8.62 -8.12
N LEU A 58 22.34 9.36 -7.08
CA LEU A 58 23.16 9.56 -5.90
C LEU A 58 23.37 8.24 -5.15
N PRO A 59 24.61 7.92 -4.72
CA PRO A 59 24.86 6.78 -3.88
C PRO A 59 24.21 6.91 -2.49
N VAL A 60 23.76 5.78 -1.95
CA VAL A 60 23.27 5.65 -0.57
C VAL A 60 24.41 5.12 0.29
N SER A 61 24.70 5.79 1.41
CA SER A 61 25.76 5.43 2.34
C SER A 61 25.18 4.91 3.65
N GLU A 62 25.63 3.73 4.08
CA GLU A 62 25.28 3.15 5.39
C GLU A 62 26.36 3.43 6.46
N LYS A 63 27.41 4.20 6.11
CA LYS A 63 28.58 4.44 6.98
C LYS A 63 28.39 5.60 7.94
N GLU A 64 27.83 6.68 7.43
CA GLU A 64 27.59 7.93 8.16
C GLU A 64 26.14 8.30 7.92
N TYR A 65 25.36 8.51 8.99
CA TYR A 65 23.96 8.90 8.90
C TYR A 65 23.56 9.73 10.12
N PHE A 66 22.55 10.57 9.96
CA PHE A 66 21.91 11.28 11.07
C PHE A 66 20.67 10.52 11.54
N THR A 67 19.81 10.12 10.60
CA THR A 67 18.72 9.18 10.82
C THR A 67 19.19 7.77 10.48
N ALA A 68 19.12 6.85 11.45
CA ALA A 68 19.72 5.52 11.28
C ALA A 68 19.20 4.74 10.09
N LYS A 69 20.16 4.06 9.44
CA LYS A 69 20.16 3.18 8.25
C LYS A 69 21.07 3.77 7.18
N ASN A 70 20.78 4.96 6.66
CA ASN A 70 21.62 5.53 5.61
C ASN A 70 21.44 7.05 5.40
N SER A 71 22.39 7.63 4.66
CA SER A 71 22.34 8.99 4.13
C SER A 71 22.62 8.98 2.61
N LEU A 72 22.50 10.13 1.95
CA LEU A 72 22.98 10.31 0.58
C LEU A 72 24.44 10.78 0.59
N LEU A 73 25.24 10.27 -0.35
CA LEU A 73 26.64 10.65 -0.55
C LEU A 73 26.78 11.64 -1.69
N LEU A 74 27.35 12.81 -1.40
CA LEU A 74 27.85 13.78 -2.38
C LEU A 74 29.38 13.74 -2.37
N ASN A 75 29.97 12.88 -3.21
CA ASN A 75 31.40 12.88 -3.47
C ASN A 75 31.64 13.54 -4.84
N TYR A 76 32.38 14.65 -4.87
CA TYR A 76 32.54 15.45 -6.09
C TYR A 76 33.93 16.06 -6.22
N VAL A 77 34.31 16.35 -7.48
CA VAL A 77 35.47 17.15 -7.85
C VAL A 77 35.00 18.32 -8.69
N SER A 78 35.35 19.52 -8.26
CA SER A 78 34.98 20.76 -8.94
C SER A 78 36.16 21.32 -9.71
N ALA A 79 36.31 20.96 -10.98
CA ALA A 79 37.45 21.37 -11.80
C ALA A 79 37.11 22.56 -12.74
N PRO A 80 38.11 23.39 -13.13
CA PRO A 80 37.93 24.39 -14.17
C PRO A 80 37.48 23.77 -15.50
N ASN A 81 36.56 24.43 -16.20
CA ASN A 81 35.97 23.98 -17.48
C ASN A 81 35.15 22.67 -17.41
N GLY A 82 34.85 22.18 -16.20
CA GLY A 82 33.91 21.09 -15.97
C GLY A 82 32.62 21.57 -15.33
N SER A 83 31.68 20.65 -15.13
CA SER A 83 30.45 20.90 -14.37
C SER A 83 29.95 19.64 -13.69
N TRP A 84 29.26 19.77 -12.56
CA TRP A 84 28.44 18.69 -12.02
C TRP A 84 27.15 19.25 -11.41
N SER A 85 26.12 18.40 -11.37
CA SER A 85 24.86 18.67 -10.68
C SER A 85 24.29 17.39 -10.06
N ALA A 86 23.57 17.54 -8.96
CA ALA A 86 22.77 16.49 -8.36
C ALA A 86 21.42 17.03 -7.90
N SER A 87 20.44 16.15 -7.80
CA SER A 87 19.17 16.50 -7.19
C SER A 87 18.57 15.37 -6.37
N ILE A 88 17.81 15.77 -5.34
CA ILE A 88 16.99 14.90 -4.51
C ILE A 88 15.54 15.23 -4.86
N LEU A 89 14.81 14.22 -5.32
CA LEU A 89 13.44 14.36 -5.79
C LEU A 89 12.47 14.06 -4.65
N TYR A 90 11.42 14.86 -4.56
CA TYR A 90 10.32 14.58 -3.65
C TYR A 90 9.59 13.31 -4.10
N HIS A 91 9.45 12.36 -3.19
CA HIS A 91 8.73 11.12 -3.44
C HIS A 91 7.24 11.30 -3.13
N ASP A 92 6.42 11.33 -4.19
CA ASP A 92 4.95 11.18 -4.11
C ASP A 92 4.55 9.70 -4.15
N TRP A 93 3.61 9.33 -3.29
CA TRP A 93 2.93 8.04 -3.34
C TRP A 93 1.44 8.23 -3.09
N ARG A 94 0.66 7.17 -3.35
CA ARG A 94 -0.80 7.19 -3.25
C ARG A 94 -1.28 7.74 -1.90
N GLY A 95 -2.23 8.66 -1.94
CA GLY A 95 -2.86 9.22 -0.74
C GLY A 95 -1.97 10.16 0.08
N LYS A 96 -0.73 10.44 -0.33
CA LYS A 96 0.11 11.50 0.28
C LYS A 96 -0.31 12.88 -0.25
N ASP A 97 -1.56 13.23 0.00
CA ASP A 97 -2.17 14.39 -0.64
C ASP A 97 -1.91 15.69 0.09
N PHE A 98 -1.87 15.60 1.43
CA PHE A 98 -1.76 16.73 2.33
C PHE A 98 -0.40 16.70 3.01
N VAL A 99 0.37 17.76 2.83
CA VAL A 99 1.68 17.95 3.44
C VAL A 99 1.68 19.28 4.17
N LYS A 100 2.36 19.32 5.31
CA LYS A 100 2.52 20.55 6.09
C LYS A 100 3.20 21.61 5.23
N GLU A 101 2.73 22.84 5.35
CA GLU A 101 3.32 23.95 4.63
C GLU A 101 4.75 24.23 5.12
N GLY A 102 5.70 24.14 4.20
CA GLY A 102 7.10 24.50 4.46
C GLY A 102 7.33 26.01 4.47
N LYS A 103 8.30 26.46 5.27
CA LYS A 103 8.78 27.84 5.33
C LYS A 103 10.31 27.93 5.19
N SER A 104 11.02 26.84 5.47
CA SER A 104 12.45 26.68 5.18
C SER A 104 12.73 25.30 4.56
N LEU A 105 13.82 25.20 3.80
CA LEU A 105 14.48 23.94 3.49
C LEU A 105 15.47 23.64 4.62
N ASP A 106 15.24 22.56 5.34
CA ASP A 106 16.08 22.11 6.44
C ASP A 106 16.74 20.77 6.05
N PHE A 107 18.03 20.61 6.39
CA PHE A 107 18.70 19.32 6.29
C PHE A 107 19.93 19.21 7.18
N LYS A 108 20.43 17.98 7.30
CA LYS A 108 21.66 17.63 8.01
C LYS A 108 22.77 17.39 7.00
N LEU A 109 23.92 17.99 7.27
CA LEU A 109 25.11 17.90 6.43
C LEU A 109 26.28 17.41 7.26
N PHE A 110 27.00 16.40 6.79
CA PHE A 110 28.25 15.94 7.37
C PHE A 110 29.38 16.20 6.38
N ILE A 111 30.36 17.00 6.77
CA ILE A 111 31.49 17.38 5.92
C ILE A 111 32.67 16.47 6.28
N LYS A 112 32.93 15.45 5.46
CA LYS A 112 33.92 14.40 5.77
C LYS A 112 35.34 14.78 5.36
N SER A 113 35.50 15.43 4.23
CA SER A 113 36.80 15.90 3.74
C SER A 113 37.17 17.25 4.36
N GLY A 114 38.42 17.68 4.15
CA GLY A 114 38.86 19.06 4.42
C GLY A 114 38.29 20.07 3.42
N THR A 115 36.98 20.00 3.18
CA THR A 115 36.23 20.94 2.35
C THR A 115 36.08 22.25 3.13
N GLU A 116 36.54 23.33 2.55
CA GLU A 116 36.33 24.67 3.11
C GLU A 116 34.91 25.17 2.82
N ALA A 117 34.48 26.17 3.58
CA ALA A 117 33.17 26.80 3.48
C ALA A 117 32.83 27.23 2.04
N GLU A 118 33.76 27.88 1.35
CA GLU A 118 33.59 28.40 -0.01
C GLU A 118 33.60 27.30 -1.09
N GLU A 119 34.02 26.08 -0.73
CA GLU A 119 34.12 24.91 -1.61
C GLU A 119 32.84 24.05 -1.59
N LEU A 120 31.91 24.38 -0.70
CA LEU A 120 30.58 23.77 -0.66
C LEU A 120 29.77 24.11 -1.91
N PRO A 121 28.84 23.22 -2.32
CA PRO A 121 28.08 23.41 -3.53
C PRO A 121 27.08 24.56 -3.43
N LEU A 122 26.66 25.05 -4.59
CA LEU A 122 25.48 25.88 -4.70
C LEU A 122 24.22 25.02 -4.51
N ILE A 123 23.16 25.62 -3.97
CA ILE A 123 21.88 24.96 -3.75
C ILE A 123 20.72 25.74 -4.38
N ALA A 124 19.73 25.03 -4.90
CA ALA A 124 18.47 25.55 -5.42
C ALA A 124 17.32 24.59 -5.11
N ILE A 125 16.09 25.01 -5.35
CA ILE A 125 14.91 24.15 -5.32
C ILE A 125 14.14 24.25 -6.63
N GLY A 126 13.47 23.16 -7.00
CA GLY A 126 12.65 23.06 -8.19
C GLY A 126 11.18 22.86 -7.84
N ALA A 127 10.30 23.53 -8.57
CA ALA A 127 8.85 23.39 -8.42
C ALA A 127 8.17 23.03 -9.75
N ILE A 128 7.12 22.23 -9.67
CA ILE A 128 6.27 21.83 -10.79
C ILE A 128 4.89 22.46 -10.59
N ASN A 129 4.53 23.42 -11.42
CA ASN A 129 3.23 24.08 -11.43
C ASN A 129 2.63 24.04 -12.84
N LYS A 130 1.38 23.59 -12.99
CA LYS A 130 0.67 23.54 -14.29
C LYS A 130 1.46 22.87 -15.44
N LYS A 131 2.30 21.87 -15.12
CA LYS A 131 3.21 21.16 -16.04
C LYS A 131 4.45 21.96 -16.49
N GLU A 132 4.69 23.14 -15.94
CA GLU A 132 5.95 23.86 -16.09
C GLU A 132 6.86 23.53 -14.91
N THR A 133 8.12 23.21 -15.20
CA THR A 133 9.17 23.03 -14.19
C THR A 133 9.97 24.32 -14.10
N THR A 134 10.06 24.89 -12.91
CA THR A 134 10.87 26.08 -12.64
C THR A 134 11.90 25.76 -11.58
N THR A 135 13.09 26.34 -11.70
CA THR A 135 14.18 26.21 -10.73
C THR A 135 14.48 27.59 -10.18
N SER A 136 14.65 27.68 -8.86
CA SER A 136 15.09 28.92 -8.23
C SER A 136 16.48 29.33 -8.70
N SER A 137 16.86 30.57 -8.41
CA SER A 137 18.27 30.94 -8.42
C SER A 137 19.06 30.04 -7.46
N PHE A 138 20.30 29.72 -7.86
CA PHE A 138 21.27 29.05 -7.02
C PHE A 138 21.87 30.03 -6.01
N ILE A 139 22.05 29.58 -4.76
CA ILE A 139 22.62 30.34 -3.66
C ILE A 139 23.78 29.56 -3.00
N ASN A 140 24.67 30.25 -2.30
CA ASN A 140 25.77 29.59 -1.58
C ASN A 140 25.23 28.83 -0.38
N LEU A 141 25.56 27.53 -0.28
CA LEU A 141 25.11 26.71 0.84
C LEU A 141 25.72 27.16 2.18
N ASN A 142 26.98 27.60 2.17
CA ASN A 142 27.71 27.99 3.37
C ASN A 142 27.03 29.10 4.19
N ASP A 143 26.33 30.02 3.52
CA ASP A 143 25.68 31.16 4.17
C ASP A 143 24.59 30.75 5.17
N TYR A 144 24.15 29.48 5.12
CA TYR A 144 23.03 28.94 5.90
C TYR A 144 23.42 27.80 6.84
N ILE A 145 24.72 27.60 7.08
CA ILE A 145 25.23 26.62 8.03
C ILE A 145 25.35 27.27 9.41
N SER A 146 24.56 26.77 10.38
CA SER A 146 24.49 27.33 11.73
C SER A 146 25.84 27.40 12.47
N GLN A 147 26.66 26.35 12.35
CA GLN A 147 28.01 26.25 12.92
C GLN A 147 28.87 25.39 12.01
N PHE A 148 29.61 26.01 11.09
CA PHE A 148 30.47 25.26 10.16
C PHE A 148 31.50 24.42 10.91
N LYS A 149 31.47 23.11 10.69
CA LYS A 149 32.38 22.13 11.29
C LYS A 149 32.57 20.95 10.35
N GLN A 150 33.76 20.40 10.36
CA GLN A 150 34.10 19.15 9.67
C GLN A 150 34.01 17.98 10.65
N GLU A 151 33.79 16.77 10.14
CA GLU A 151 33.69 15.52 10.92
C GLU A 151 32.56 15.51 11.97
N GLU A 152 31.56 16.39 11.82
CA GLU A 152 30.35 16.46 12.64
C GLU A 152 29.10 16.72 11.77
N TRP A 153 27.92 16.28 12.24
CA TRP A 153 26.64 16.64 11.62
C TRP A 153 26.26 18.07 11.97
N VAL A 154 26.23 18.94 10.96
CA VAL A 154 25.78 20.33 11.09
C VAL A 154 24.37 20.49 10.52
N SER A 155 23.65 21.51 11.01
CA SER A 155 22.30 21.82 10.52
C SER A 155 22.35 22.96 9.51
N VAL A 156 21.68 22.74 8.38
CA VAL A 156 21.39 23.73 7.35
C VAL A 156 19.91 24.11 7.44
N SER A 157 19.61 25.40 7.37
CA SER A 157 18.23 25.92 7.38
C SER A 157 18.16 27.15 6.47
N ILE A 158 17.53 26.99 5.31
CA ILE A 158 17.42 28.03 4.28
C ILE A 158 15.96 28.49 4.21
N PRO A 159 15.63 29.74 4.58
CA PRO A 159 14.28 30.26 4.39
C PRO A 159 13.85 30.16 2.92
N LEU A 160 12.63 29.71 2.66
CA LEU A 160 12.15 29.56 1.28
C LEU A 160 12.12 30.88 0.50
N SER A 161 12.09 32.02 1.22
CA SER A 161 12.20 33.36 0.64
C SER A 161 13.53 33.63 -0.05
N GLU A 162 14.60 32.91 0.26
CA GLU A 162 15.92 33.08 -0.36
C GLU A 162 15.99 32.50 -1.77
N PHE A 163 15.14 31.52 -2.08
CA PHE A 163 15.04 30.91 -3.40
C PHE A 163 14.25 31.80 -4.37
N LYS A 164 14.91 32.81 -4.93
CA LYS A 164 14.34 33.74 -5.92
C LYS A 164 14.04 33.03 -7.25
N ASN A 165 13.23 33.66 -8.11
CA ASN A 165 12.88 33.16 -9.45
C ASN A 165 12.13 31.81 -9.46
N LEU A 166 11.46 31.46 -8.36
CA LEU A 166 10.62 30.28 -8.25
C LEU A 166 9.16 30.69 -8.08
N SER A 167 8.25 29.97 -8.74
CA SER A 167 6.80 30.18 -8.61
C SER A 167 6.13 28.89 -8.17
N TYR A 168 5.42 28.94 -7.06
CA TYR A 168 4.56 27.87 -6.57
C TYR A 168 3.39 28.46 -5.78
N THR A 169 2.26 27.75 -5.75
CA THR A 169 1.08 28.16 -4.96
C THR A 169 1.00 27.46 -3.61
N ASN A 170 1.54 26.24 -3.55
CA ASN A 170 1.62 25.41 -2.35
C ASN A 170 3.00 24.77 -2.33
N THR A 171 3.62 24.67 -1.15
CA THR A 171 4.94 24.04 -1.01
C THR A 171 5.00 22.62 -1.56
N LYS A 172 3.91 21.84 -1.59
CA LYS A 172 3.84 20.52 -2.24
C LYS A 172 4.27 20.54 -3.72
N GLU A 173 4.14 21.68 -4.41
CA GLU A 173 4.61 21.86 -5.78
C GLU A 173 6.14 21.90 -5.87
N ILE A 174 6.86 22.14 -4.77
CA ILE A 174 8.32 22.00 -4.69
C ILE A 174 8.63 20.49 -4.71
N LYS A 175 9.30 20.04 -5.76
CA LYS A 175 9.55 18.62 -6.05
C LYS A 175 11.02 18.25 -6.13
N GLU A 176 11.92 19.22 -5.99
CA GLU A 176 13.35 18.97 -6.18
C GLU A 176 14.20 19.87 -5.29
N VAL A 177 15.26 19.30 -4.70
CA VAL A 177 16.38 20.03 -4.08
C VAL A 177 17.61 19.77 -4.94
N LEU A 178 18.23 20.82 -5.46
CA LEU A 178 19.33 20.75 -6.43
C LEU A 178 20.64 21.22 -5.81
N PHE A 179 21.72 20.50 -6.09
CA PHE A 179 23.09 20.86 -5.78
C PHE A 179 23.88 21.03 -7.07
N LYS A 180 24.76 22.04 -7.11
CA LYS A 180 25.60 22.32 -8.28
C LYS A 180 26.99 22.74 -7.87
N GLN A 181 27.95 22.45 -8.74
CA GLN A 181 29.32 22.95 -8.63
C GLN A 181 29.37 24.46 -8.34
N ASN A 182 30.14 24.83 -7.31
CA ASN A 182 30.42 26.21 -6.92
C ASN A 182 31.88 26.59 -7.20
N SER A 183 32.80 25.99 -6.45
CA SER A 183 34.23 26.20 -6.59
C SER A 183 34.80 25.59 -7.88
N GLN A 184 36.07 25.89 -8.17
CA GLN A 184 36.86 25.28 -9.24
C GLN A 184 38.26 24.92 -8.72
N ASP A 185 38.33 24.43 -7.47
CA ASP A 185 39.57 24.12 -6.75
C ASP A 185 40.28 22.84 -7.24
N GLY A 186 39.59 21.98 -7.99
CA GLY A 186 40.08 20.69 -8.46
C GLY A 186 40.31 19.66 -7.35
N LYS A 187 39.81 19.90 -6.13
CA LYS A 187 39.92 18.99 -4.99
C LYS A 187 38.77 17.99 -4.99
N GLU A 188 38.98 16.87 -4.30
CA GLU A 188 37.92 15.92 -4.00
C GLU A 188 37.25 16.28 -2.68
N HIS A 189 35.92 16.36 -2.70
CA HIS A 189 35.08 16.66 -1.56
C HIS A 189 34.13 15.49 -1.29
N THR A 190 33.91 15.17 -0.02
CA THR A 190 32.97 14.13 0.42
C THR A 190 32.04 14.71 1.46
N LEU A 191 30.76 14.79 1.12
CA LEU A 191 29.67 15.25 1.98
C LEU A 191 28.63 14.13 2.14
N TYR A 192 28.03 14.03 3.32
CA TYR A 192 26.83 13.23 3.53
C TYR A 192 25.64 14.15 3.81
N ILE A 193 24.50 13.87 3.19
CA ILE A 193 23.27 14.65 3.31
C ILE A 193 22.16 13.75 3.82
N ASP A 194 21.44 14.22 4.83
CA ASP A 194 20.39 13.46 5.49
C ASP A 194 19.26 14.38 6.01
N GLN A 195 18.10 13.81 6.31
CA GLN A 195 16.91 14.50 6.82
C GLN A 195 16.56 15.78 6.02
N VAL A 196 16.44 15.66 4.71
CA VAL A 196 16.11 16.74 3.77
C VAL A 196 14.62 16.96 3.72
N GLU A 197 14.16 18.14 4.13
CA GLU A 197 12.74 18.42 4.31
C GLU A 197 12.37 19.91 4.19
N LEU A 198 11.09 20.20 3.92
CA LEU A 198 10.53 21.53 4.14
C LEU A 198 9.86 21.60 5.52
N SER A 199 10.30 22.55 6.33
CA SER A 199 9.88 22.72 7.72
C SER A 199 9.10 24.03 7.93
N PRO A 200 8.12 24.09 8.84
CA PRO A 200 7.31 25.29 9.11
C PRO A 200 8.01 26.41 9.91
N ILE A 201 9.36 26.44 9.98
CA ILE A 201 10.22 27.26 10.86
C ILE A 201 10.04 27.00 12.37
N GLN A 202 8.81 26.97 12.90
CA GLN A 202 8.58 26.78 14.33
C GLN A 202 8.73 25.30 14.71
N LYS A 203 9.79 24.99 15.47
CA LYS A 203 10.05 23.65 15.99
C LYS A 203 9.32 23.48 17.31
N THR A 204 8.30 22.62 17.32
CA THR A 204 7.52 22.31 18.51
C THR A 204 8.24 21.29 19.39
N VAL A 205 8.16 21.51 20.71
CA VAL A 205 8.64 20.57 21.72
C VAL A 205 7.43 20.06 22.48
N SER A 206 7.22 18.75 22.43
CA SER A 206 6.12 18.07 23.11
C SER A 206 6.67 17.29 24.30
N ASN A 207 6.07 17.48 25.48
CA ASN A 207 6.34 16.62 26.64
C ASN A 207 5.58 15.30 26.44
N VAL A 208 6.24 14.32 25.82
CA VAL A 208 5.64 13.02 25.52
C VAL A 208 6.05 11.97 26.55
N ILE A 209 5.07 11.18 26.98
CA ILE A 209 5.30 9.97 27.76
C ILE A 209 5.69 8.88 26.76
N VAL A 210 6.93 8.40 26.83
CA VAL A 210 7.41 7.34 25.94
C VAL A 210 6.66 6.05 26.25
N PRO A 211 6.04 5.41 25.26
CA PRO A 211 5.26 4.21 25.51
C PRO A 211 6.18 3.04 25.81
N ALA A 212 5.66 2.10 26.59
CA ALA A 212 6.33 0.82 26.78
C ALA A 212 6.27 0.01 25.47
N ILE A 213 7.37 -0.69 25.17
CA ILE A 213 7.49 -1.51 23.97
C ILE A 213 7.37 -3.00 24.30
N LYS A 214 6.96 -3.78 23.30
CA LYS A 214 6.96 -5.24 23.27
C LYS A 214 7.73 -5.72 22.03
N ALA A 215 8.20 -6.97 22.07
CA ALA A 215 8.97 -7.57 20.98
C ALA A 215 8.54 -9.02 20.69
N LYS A 216 8.64 -9.41 19.42
CA LYS A 216 8.43 -10.79 18.95
C LYS A 216 9.44 -11.11 17.86
N ALA A 217 10.25 -12.13 18.09
CA ALA A 217 11.27 -12.55 17.13
C ALA A 217 10.77 -13.66 16.20
N TYR A 218 11.21 -13.54 14.94
CA TYR A 218 11.05 -14.52 13.87
C TYR A 218 12.43 -15.00 13.42
N GLU A 219 12.59 -15.47 12.19
CA GLU A 219 13.87 -16.01 11.74
C GLU A 219 14.89 -14.93 11.42
N ARG A 220 14.48 -13.88 10.72
CA ARG A 220 15.39 -12.85 10.21
C ARG A 220 15.05 -11.44 10.70
N HIS A 221 14.03 -11.31 11.54
CA HIS A 221 13.65 -10.01 12.09
C HIS A 221 13.05 -10.13 13.49
N VAL A 222 12.99 -8.99 14.16
CA VAL A 222 12.23 -8.78 15.39
C VAL A 222 11.19 -7.69 15.14
N ASP A 223 9.93 -8.03 15.41
CA ASP A 223 8.84 -7.05 15.42
C ASP A 223 8.77 -6.37 16.77
N LEU A 224 8.79 -5.04 16.76
CA LEU A 224 8.54 -4.18 17.92
C LEU A 224 7.18 -3.51 17.78
N TRP A 225 6.48 -3.31 18.90
CA TRP A 225 5.24 -2.53 18.92
C TRP A 225 4.97 -1.84 20.24
N TRP A 226 4.21 -0.76 20.16
CA TRP A 226 3.86 0.13 21.26
C TRP A 226 2.53 0.85 21.02
N ASP A 227 1.99 1.47 22.07
CA ASP A 227 0.84 2.36 21.93
C ASP A 227 1.26 3.69 21.31
N LYS A 228 0.63 4.06 20.19
CA LYS A 228 0.93 5.28 19.43
C LYS A 228 0.09 6.49 19.87
N SER A 229 -0.87 6.32 20.78
CA SER A 229 -1.70 7.42 21.26
C SER A 229 -0.87 8.52 21.93
N GLY A 230 -1.10 9.78 21.54
CA GLY A 230 -0.40 10.94 22.11
C GLY A 230 0.95 11.27 21.47
N LEU A 231 1.33 10.54 20.42
CA LEU A 231 2.59 10.77 19.68
C LEU A 231 2.41 11.72 18.49
N GLU A 232 1.24 12.31 18.27
CA GLU A 232 0.90 13.02 17.03
C GLU A 232 1.75 14.27 16.77
N ASN A 233 2.39 14.81 17.82
CA ASN A 233 3.16 16.06 17.79
C ASN A 233 4.68 15.87 17.96
N ILE A 234 5.20 14.64 17.86
CA ILE A 234 6.65 14.39 17.76
C ILE A 234 7.03 14.21 16.29
N LYS A 235 8.32 14.35 15.99
CA LYS A 235 8.85 14.21 14.64
C LYS A 235 8.92 12.73 14.23
N TYR A 236 9.63 11.94 15.03
CA TYR A 236 9.76 10.49 14.84
C TYR A 236 10.21 9.81 16.14
N ILE A 237 10.20 8.49 16.11
CA ILE A 237 10.62 7.59 17.18
C ILE A 237 11.95 6.98 16.74
N LYS A 238 12.98 7.03 17.57
CA LYS A 238 14.24 6.31 17.35
C LYS A 238 14.15 4.90 17.91
N ILE A 239 14.65 3.94 17.15
CA ILE A 239 14.75 2.54 17.56
C ILE A 239 16.21 2.23 17.86
N TYR A 240 16.46 1.77 19.07
CA TYR A 240 17.78 1.34 19.51
C TYR A 240 17.81 -0.17 19.70
N ARG A 241 18.93 -0.78 19.30
CA ARG A 241 19.23 -2.21 19.46
C ARG A 241 20.58 -2.40 20.13
N SER A 242 20.67 -3.41 20.98
CA SER A 242 21.90 -3.90 21.58
C SER A 242 22.02 -5.40 21.35
N GLU A 243 23.25 -5.85 21.08
CA GLU A 243 23.57 -7.28 20.88
C GLU A 243 24.20 -7.91 22.13
N ASP A 244 24.66 -7.08 23.07
CA ASP A 244 25.29 -7.48 24.33
C ASP A 244 24.47 -7.07 25.58
N GLY A 245 23.33 -6.42 25.37
CA GLY A 245 22.45 -5.88 26.40
C GLY A 245 22.98 -4.60 27.08
N ARG A 246 24.11 -4.05 26.62
CA ARG A 246 24.79 -2.90 27.23
C ARG A 246 24.88 -1.72 26.28
N GLU A 247 25.50 -1.92 25.12
CA GLU A 247 25.68 -0.86 24.13
C GLU A 247 24.50 -0.83 23.16
N PHE A 248 23.73 0.27 23.21
CA PHE A 248 22.58 0.48 22.35
C PHE A 248 22.96 1.40 21.17
N LYS A 249 22.79 0.89 19.95
CA LYS A 249 22.99 1.63 18.70
C LYS A 249 21.65 1.89 18.03
N GLN A 250 21.52 3.04 17.37
CA GLN A 250 20.32 3.34 16.61
C GLN A 250 20.28 2.46 15.35
N VAL A 251 19.16 1.80 15.10
CA VAL A 251 18.97 0.90 13.92
C VAL A 251 17.87 1.36 12.97
N GLY A 252 17.07 2.34 13.39
CA GLY A 252 16.12 2.99 12.51
C GLY A 252 15.30 4.06 13.20
N ILE A 253 14.33 4.59 12.45
CA ILE A 253 13.30 5.49 12.93
C ILE A 253 11.90 4.98 12.54
N GLN A 254 10.88 5.45 13.23
CA GLN A 254 9.48 5.24 12.88
C GLN A 254 8.67 6.53 13.04
N TYR A 255 7.74 6.78 12.13
CA TYR A 255 6.85 7.93 12.22
C TYR A 255 5.77 7.72 13.29
N PRO A 256 5.31 8.79 13.96
CA PRO A 256 4.42 8.69 15.12
C PRO A 256 3.06 8.05 14.83
N TYR A 257 2.60 8.07 13.58
CA TYR A 257 1.33 7.47 13.19
C TYR A 257 1.40 5.93 13.06
N THR A 258 2.59 5.34 13.19
CA THR A 258 2.85 3.90 13.14
C THR A 258 3.40 3.42 14.49
N GLY A 259 2.64 2.56 15.18
CA GLY A 259 3.00 2.00 16.49
C GLY A 259 3.87 0.75 16.45
N ARG A 260 4.66 0.56 15.39
CA ARG A 260 5.37 -0.69 15.07
C ARG A 260 6.69 -0.44 14.36
N TYR A 261 7.63 -1.36 14.48
CA TYR A 261 8.87 -1.37 13.68
C TYR A 261 9.34 -2.80 13.48
N ALA A 262 9.66 -3.17 12.24
CA ALA A 262 10.22 -4.47 11.91
C ALA A 262 11.74 -4.35 11.72
N ASP A 263 12.52 -4.80 12.71
CA ASP A 263 13.98 -4.79 12.63
C ASP A 263 14.48 -6.04 11.90
N PHE A 264 14.76 -5.93 10.60
CA PHE A 264 15.29 -7.03 9.80
C PHE A 264 16.79 -7.22 10.03
N THR A 265 17.13 -8.10 10.96
CA THR A 265 18.51 -8.36 11.38
C THR A 265 19.26 -9.32 10.45
N ASN A 266 18.52 -10.16 9.71
CA ASN A 266 19.04 -11.26 8.90
C ASN A 266 19.84 -12.34 9.68
N GLU A 267 19.81 -12.31 11.01
CA GLU A 267 20.61 -13.18 11.87
C GLU A 267 19.71 -14.09 12.71
N PRO A 268 19.59 -15.39 12.39
CA PRO A 268 18.86 -16.36 13.19
C PRO A 268 19.68 -16.77 14.42
N ASN A 269 19.00 -17.23 15.48
CA ASN A 269 19.59 -17.65 16.75
C ASN A 269 20.41 -16.56 17.46
N LYS A 270 19.99 -15.30 17.30
CA LYS A 270 20.64 -14.16 17.94
C LYS A 270 19.65 -13.42 18.84
N THR A 271 20.10 -13.10 20.04
CA THR A 271 19.33 -12.29 21.00
C THR A 271 19.65 -10.83 20.79
N PHE A 272 18.60 -10.01 20.78
CA PHE A 272 18.70 -8.57 20.68
C PHE A 272 17.89 -7.93 21.81
N SER A 273 18.44 -6.88 22.41
CA SER A 273 17.75 -6.03 23.38
C SER A 273 17.36 -4.72 22.69
N TYR A 274 16.12 -4.26 22.88
CA TYR A 274 15.57 -3.07 22.22
C TYR A 274 15.04 -2.05 23.22
N ARG A 275 15.11 -0.77 22.84
CA ARG A 275 14.41 0.35 23.47
C ARG A 275 14.11 1.42 22.43
N ILE A 276 13.14 2.29 22.70
CA ILE A 276 12.83 3.44 21.83
C ILE A 276 12.98 4.76 22.57
N ALA A 277 13.08 5.85 21.82
CA ALA A 277 12.96 7.21 22.34
C ALA A 277 12.17 8.08 21.36
N CYS A 278 11.41 9.04 21.87
CA CYS A 278 10.65 10.01 21.08
C CYS A 278 11.52 11.23 20.75
N VAL A 279 11.46 11.72 19.52
CA VAL A 279 12.24 12.86 19.05
C VAL A 279 11.31 13.99 18.62
N ASN A 280 11.51 15.17 19.19
CA ASN A 280 10.76 16.39 18.85
C ASN A 280 11.29 17.05 17.56
N TYR A 281 10.58 18.06 17.06
CA TYR A 281 10.99 18.79 15.84
C TYR A 281 12.28 19.60 16.00
N ASP A 282 12.69 19.91 17.24
CA ASP A 282 13.98 20.49 17.58
C ASP A 282 15.12 19.46 17.71
N TYR A 283 14.82 18.18 17.45
CA TYR A 283 15.70 17.02 17.63
C TYR A 283 16.08 16.73 19.09
N SER A 284 15.39 17.33 20.07
CA SER A 284 15.48 16.88 21.46
C SER A 284 14.90 15.47 21.60
N GLU A 285 15.61 14.63 22.33
CA GLU A 285 15.26 13.23 22.53
C GLU A 285 14.75 13.02 23.96
N SER A 286 13.68 12.25 24.10
CA SER A 286 13.12 11.86 25.39
C SER A 286 14.04 10.90 26.15
N GLN A 287 13.69 10.59 27.40
CA GLN A 287 14.24 9.41 28.06
C GLN A 287 13.82 8.13 27.31
N PRO A 288 14.62 7.06 27.32
CA PRO A 288 14.29 5.82 26.62
C PRO A 288 13.14 5.05 27.31
N SER A 289 12.47 4.19 26.54
CA SER A 289 11.46 3.23 27.02
C SER A 289 12.06 2.14 27.92
N ASN A 290 11.21 1.21 28.36
CA ASN A 290 11.67 -0.08 28.88
C ASN A 290 12.52 -0.83 27.84
N ILE A 291 13.39 -1.72 28.32
CA ILE A 291 14.14 -2.65 27.49
C ILE A 291 13.33 -3.94 27.32
N VAL A 292 13.30 -4.48 26.11
CA VAL A 292 12.75 -5.80 25.79
C VAL A 292 13.78 -6.64 25.05
N GLU A 293 13.75 -7.95 25.25
CA GLU A 293 14.65 -8.88 24.57
C GLU A 293 13.86 -9.82 23.68
N ALA A 294 14.44 -10.19 22.53
CA ALA A 294 13.89 -11.20 21.66
C ALA A 294 15.00 -11.97 20.96
N THR A 295 14.80 -13.28 20.80
CA THR A 295 15.78 -14.19 20.18
C THR A 295 15.22 -14.74 18.88
N THR A 296 15.87 -14.42 17.77
CA THR A 296 15.52 -14.97 16.46
C THR A 296 15.79 -16.47 16.41
N ARG A 297 15.12 -17.20 15.49
CA ARG A 297 15.28 -18.66 15.36
C ARG A 297 14.97 -19.14 13.95
N TYR A 298 15.62 -20.20 13.49
CA TYR A 298 15.21 -20.84 12.23
C TYR A 298 13.72 -21.21 12.23
N MET A 299 13.06 -20.95 11.11
CA MET A 299 11.63 -21.22 10.95
C MET A 299 11.37 -22.29 9.88
N THR A 300 10.39 -23.15 10.18
CA THR A 300 9.81 -24.06 9.21
C THR A 300 8.92 -23.31 8.23
N ASP A 301 8.54 -23.98 7.13
CA ASP A 301 7.60 -23.43 6.15
C ASP A 301 6.25 -23.05 6.80
N GLU A 302 5.72 -23.89 7.69
CA GLU A 302 4.49 -23.57 8.44
C GLU A 302 4.64 -22.32 9.31
N GLN A 303 5.78 -22.15 9.97
CA GLN A 303 6.04 -20.96 10.78
C GLN A 303 6.18 -19.71 9.89
N LEU A 304 6.77 -19.84 8.70
CA LEU A 304 6.85 -18.76 7.72
C LEU A 304 5.46 -18.36 7.20
N LEU A 305 4.56 -19.34 6.99
CA LEU A 305 3.16 -19.09 6.65
C LEU A 305 2.44 -18.35 7.79
N ASP A 306 2.58 -18.80 9.03
CA ASP A 306 2.02 -18.11 10.21
C ASP A 306 2.51 -16.66 10.28
N MET A 307 3.81 -16.44 10.09
CA MET A 307 4.42 -15.11 10.12
C MET A 307 3.87 -14.18 9.02
N VAL A 308 3.83 -14.62 7.77
CA VAL A 308 3.34 -13.77 6.67
C VAL A 308 1.83 -13.49 6.81
N GLN A 309 1.04 -14.49 7.22
CA GLN A 309 -0.39 -14.29 7.48
C GLN A 309 -0.61 -13.29 8.61
N GLU A 310 0.11 -13.41 9.72
CA GLU A 310 0.00 -12.49 10.85
C GLU A 310 0.46 -11.07 10.46
N ALA A 311 1.58 -10.93 9.75
CA ALA A 311 2.11 -9.64 9.36
C ALA A 311 1.15 -8.91 8.41
N SER A 312 0.63 -9.60 7.39
CA SER A 312 -0.36 -9.04 6.47
C SER A 312 -1.72 -8.77 7.14
N PHE A 313 -2.14 -9.60 8.11
CA PHE A 313 -3.33 -9.36 8.92
C PHE A 313 -3.27 -8.04 9.71
N ARG A 314 -2.10 -7.66 10.24
CA ARG A 314 -1.93 -6.43 11.04
C ARG A 314 -2.35 -5.17 10.29
N TYR A 315 -2.25 -5.16 8.95
CA TYR A 315 -2.77 -4.05 8.13
C TYR A 315 -4.26 -3.76 8.43
N TYR A 316 -5.07 -4.81 8.58
CA TYR A 316 -6.52 -4.73 8.80
C TYR A 316 -6.90 -4.68 10.28
N TRP A 317 -5.93 -4.89 11.17
CA TRP A 317 -6.14 -4.85 12.60
C TRP A 317 -5.58 -3.58 13.24
N ASP A 318 -4.26 -3.43 13.24
CA ASP A 318 -3.55 -2.28 13.82
C ASP A 318 -3.54 -1.08 12.86
N GLY A 319 -3.52 -1.35 11.56
CA GLY A 319 -3.52 -0.35 10.49
C GLY A 319 -4.92 0.12 10.07
N ALA A 320 -5.99 -0.45 10.64
CA ALA A 320 -7.35 -0.07 10.31
C ALA A 320 -7.66 1.39 10.71
N GLU A 321 -8.52 2.05 9.93
CA GLU A 321 -9.03 3.37 10.29
C GLU A 321 -9.82 3.26 11.60
N PRO A 322 -9.49 4.05 12.63
CA PRO A 322 -9.95 3.79 14.00
C PRO A 322 -11.46 3.96 14.22
N ASN A 323 -12.15 4.80 13.44
CA ASN A 323 -13.57 5.10 13.63
C ASN A 323 -14.48 4.02 13.01
N SER A 324 -14.20 3.65 11.77
CA SER A 324 -14.89 2.61 11.00
C SER A 324 -14.43 1.19 11.36
N GLY A 325 -13.16 1.03 11.74
CA GLY A 325 -12.50 -0.27 11.89
C GLY A 325 -12.20 -0.96 10.55
N LEU A 326 -12.33 -0.24 9.43
CA LEU A 326 -12.17 -0.71 8.06
C LEU A 326 -10.75 -0.45 7.52
N ALA A 327 -10.45 -1.02 6.35
CA ALA A 327 -9.12 -0.96 5.74
C ALA A 327 -8.88 0.38 5.05
N LEU A 328 -7.76 1.02 5.35
CA LEU A 328 -7.25 2.13 4.52
C LEU A 328 -6.88 1.62 3.12
N GLU A 329 -6.90 2.51 2.12
CA GLU A 329 -6.43 2.20 0.76
C GLU A 329 -4.95 1.73 0.79
N ASN A 330 -4.08 2.53 1.41
CA ASN A 330 -2.67 2.21 1.56
C ASN A 330 -2.08 2.82 2.84
N ILE A 331 -1.01 2.22 3.36
CA ILE A 331 -0.28 2.72 4.54
C ILE A 331 1.21 2.83 4.20
N PRO A 332 1.86 3.99 4.41
CA PRO A 332 1.25 5.29 4.66
C PRO A 332 0.44 5.78 3.43
N GLY A 333 -0.68 6.45 3.66
CA GLY A 333 -1.57 7.03 2.64
C GLY A 333 -2.55 8.04 3.27
N ARG A 334 -3.77 8.16 2.76
CA ARG A 334 -4.84 8.85 3.50
C ARG A 334 -5.11 8.07 4.79
N ARG A 335 -5.18 8.76 5.93
CA ARG A 335 -5.42 8.21 7.27
C ARG A 335 -6.89 8.10 7.63
N ASN A 336 -7.77 8.81 6.93
CA ASN A 336 -9.22 8.69 7.13
C ASN A 336 -9.93 7.98 5.97
N MET A 337 -9.30 7.80 4.81
CA MET A 337 -9.95 7.21 3.63
C MET A 337 -9.84 5.69 3.63
N ILE A 338 -10.97 5.02 3.85
CA ILE A 338 -11.07 3.57 3.71
C ILE A 338 -11.37 3.19 2.26
N ALA A 339 -10.98 1.99 1.86
CA ALA A 339 -11.33 1.38 0.57
C ALA A 339 -12.24 0.17 0.82
N THR A 340 -13.42 0.13 0.17
CA THR A 340 -14.49 -0.80 0.54
C THR A 340 -14.22 -2.25 0.10
N GLY A 341 -13.61 -2.50 -1.05
CA GLY A 341 -13.24 -3.88 -1.42
C GLY A 341 -12.06 -4.40 -0.62
N ALA A 342 -11.01 -3.59 -0.43
CA ALA A 342 -9.91 -3.90 0.50
C ALA A 342 -10.43 -4.22 1.91
N SER A 343 -11.47 -3.51 2.35
CA SER A 343 -12.15 -3.75 3.62
C SER A 343 -12.87 -5.10 3.65
N GLY A 344 -13.56 -5.48 2.57
CA GLY A 344 -14.12 -6.83 2.43
C GLY A 344 -13.08 -7.92 2.55
N PHE A 345 -11.92 -7.73 1.91
CA PHE A 345 -10.79 -8.66 2.00
C PHE A 345 -10.24 -8.70 3.44
N GLY A 346 -10.10 -7.54 4.06
CA GLY A 346 -9.66 -7.38 5.45
C GLY A 346 -10.56 -8.10 6.46
N MET A 347 -11.88 -8.11 6.25
CA MET A 347 -12.81 -8.87 7.11
C MET A 347 -12.53 -10.38 7.06
N MET A 348 -12.20 -10.93 5.88
CA MET A 348 -11.81 -12.33 5.74
C MET A 348 -10.45 -12.60 6.39
N ALA A 349 -9.51 -11.65 6.31
CA ALA A 349 -8.25 -11.72 7.05
C ALA A 349 -8.47 -11.67 8.59
N ILE A 350 -9.45 -10.90 9.08
CA ILE A 350 -9.81 -10.87 10.51
C ILE A 350 -10.38 -12.21 10.97
N VAL A 351 -11.27 -12.83 10.19
CA VAL A 351 -11.76 -14.19 10.47
C VAL A 351 -10.60 -15.19 10.54
N THR A 352 -9.68 -15.12 9.58
CA THR A 352 -8.44 -15.93 9.59
C THR A 352 -7.62 -15.69 10.85
N GLY A 353 -7.48 -14.42 11.27
CA GLY A 353 -6.73 -14.05 12.48
C GLY A 353 -7.33 -14.61 13.77
N VAL A 354 -8.65 -14.82 13.84
CA VAL A 354 -9.28 -15.51 14.97
C VAL A 354 -8.91 -17.00 14.96
N GLU A 355 -9.04 -17.68 13.82
CA GLU A 355 -8.75 -19.11 13.71
C GLU A 355 -7.26 -19.43 13.90
N ARG A 356 -6.38 -18.49 13.54
CA ARG A 356 -4.93 -18.58 13.78
C ARG A 356 -4.50 -18.10 15.17
N GLY A 357 -5.42 -17.58 15.98
CA GLY A 357 -5.14 -17.13 17.34
C GLY A 357 -4.31 -15.85 17.42
N TYR A 358 -4.32 -15.01 16.38
CA TYR A 358 -3.71 -13.68 16.41
C TYR A 358 -4.52 -12.72 17.28
N ILE A 359 -5.84 -12.90 17.26
CA ILE A 359 -6.82 -12.20 18.09
C ILE A 359 -7.85 -13.19 18.60
N THR A 360 -8.58 -12.80 19.65
CA THR A 360 -9.71 -13.58 20.16
C THR A 360 -10.97 -13.33 19.33
N ARG A 361 -11.91 -14.27 19.39
CA ARG A 361 -13.24 -14.09 18.78
C ARG A 361 -13.99 -12.90 19.38
N GLU A 362 -13.81 -12.62 20.67
CA GLU A 362 -14.47 -11.49 21.35
C GLU A 362 -13.97 -10.15 20.80
N GLU A 363 -12.66 -10.00 20.61
CA GLU A 363 -12.08 -8.81 19.96
C GLU A 363 -12.63 -8.65 18.54
N ALA A 364 -12.72 -9.76 17.78
CA ALA A 364 -13.33 -9.74 16.45
C ALA A 364 -14.81 -9.33 16.51
N ILE A 365 -15.61 -9.82 17.46
CA ILE A 365 -17.01 -9.40 17.64
C ILE A 365 -17.10 -7.89 17.85
N GLN A 366 -16.28 -7.31 18.72
CA GLN A 366 -16.28 -5.86 18.94
C GLN A 366 -15.87 -5.09 17.69
N ARG A 367 -14.88 -5.59 16.93
CA ARG A 367 -14.51 -5.02 15.63
C ARG A 367 -15.67 -5.07 14.64
N PHE A 368 -16.30 -6.22 14.46
CA PHE A 368 -17.40 -6.37 13.48
C PHE A 368 -18.63 -5.57 13.88
N LYS A 369 -18.94 -5.41 15.17
CA LYS A 369 -19.99 -4.49 15.65
C LYS A 369 -19.72 -3.06 15.22
N LYS A 370 -18.47 -2.59 15.35
CA LYS A 370 -18.04 -1.26 14.87
C LYS A 370 -18.21 -1.15 13.35
N ILE A 371 -17.69 -2.11 12.59
CA ILE A 371 -17.76 -2.15 11.14
C ILE A 371 -19.20 -2.07 10.64
N VAL A 372 -20.09 -2.95 11.11
CA VAL A 372 -21.47 -2.98 10.60
C VAL A 372 -22.26 -1.76 11.06
N ALA A 373 -21.94 -1.18 12.22
CA ALA A 373 -22.56 0.07 12.68
C ALA A 373 -22.11 1.30 11.86
N PHE A 374 -20.86 1.30 11.38
CA PHE A 374 -20.36 2.30 10.46
C PHE A 374 -21.03 2.16 9.09
N LEU A 375 -21.02 0.96 8.51
CA LEU A 375 -21.61 0.69 7.19
C LEU A 375 -23.13 0.93 7.13
N ASP A 376 -23.86 0.75 8.25
CA ASP A 376 -25.29 1.06 8.34
C ASP A 376 -25.60 2.56 8.33
N LYS A 377 -24.59 3.41 8.53
CA LYS A 377 -24.70 4.87 8.53
C LYS A 377 -23.98 5.54 7.38
N ALA A 378 -23.04 4.83 6.75
CA ALA A 378 -22.30 5.34 5.60
C ALA A 378 -23.25 5.68 4.45
N GLU A 379 -22.84 6.65 3.64
CA GLU A 379 -23.53 7.04 2.43
C GLU A 379 -23.56 5.87 1.46
N THR A 380 -24.75 5.59 0.94
CA THR A 380 -24.98 4.53 -0.06
C THR A 380 -25.76 5.10 -1.23
N PHE A 381 -25.56 4.51 -2.39
CA PHE A 381 -26.15 4.92 -3.65
C PHE A 381 -26.88 3.72 -4.23
N HIS A 382 -28.22 3.72 -4.17
CA HIS A 382 -29.01 2.52 -4.49
C HIS A 382 -28.56 1.28 -3.70
N GLY A 383 -28.22 1.50 -2.42
CA GLY A 383 -27.65 0.51 -1.51
C GLY A 383 -26.22 0.06 -1.82
N GLY A 384 -25.64 0.44 -2.97
CA GLY A 384 -24.22 0.26 -3.28
C GLY A 384 -23.33 1.24 -2.50
N TYR A 385 -22.10 0.84 -2.22
CA TYR A 385 -21.11 1.65 -1.52
C TYR A 385 -20.12 2.25 -2.51
N ALA A 386 -19.55 3.40 -2.15
CA ALA A 386 -18.45 3.98 -2.92
C ALA A 386 -17.16 3.16 -2.78
N HIS A 387 -16.25 3.33 -3.74
CA HIS A 387 -14.90 2.77 -3.65
C HIS A 387 -14.22 3.26 -2.36
N PHE A 388 -14.19 4.58 -2.18
CA PHE A 388 -13.57 5.22 -1.04
C PHE A 388 -14.58 5.96 -0.18
N ILE A 389 -14.45 5.81 1.13
CA ILE A 389 -15.30 6.45 2.13
C ILE A 389 -14.40 7.07 3.18
N ASP A 390 -14.71 8.29 3.64
CA ASP A 390 -14.08 8.83 4.83
C ASP A 390 -14.60 8.05 6.05
N GLY A 391 -13.71 7.32 6.70
CA GLY A 391 -13.98 6.46 7.86
C GLY A 391 -14.45 7.22 9.11
N THR A 392 -14.27 8.54 9.15
CA THR A 392 -14.73 9.39 10.27
C THR A 392 -16.17 9.87 10.07
N THR A 393 -16.58 10.12 8.82
CA THR A 393 -17.88 10.72 8.49
C THR A 393 -18.87 9.77 7.81
N GLY A 394 -18.37 8.69 7.19
CA GLY A 394 -19.16 7.78 6.37
C GLY A 394 -19.53 8.33 4.99
N LYS A 395 -18.92 9.42 4.53
CA LYS A 395 -19.21 10.04 3.22
C LYS A 395 -18.27 9.55 2.12
N VAL A 396 -18.73 9.60 0.87
CA VAL A 396 -17.89 9.27 -0.30
C VAL A 396 -16.68 10.20 -0.40
N GLU A 397 -15.52 9.63 -0.71
CA GLU A 397 -14.29 10.34 -1.05
C GLU A 397 -13.97 10.12 -2.53
N PRO A 398 -14.18 11.11 -3.43
CA PRO A 398 -13.99 10.94 -4.87
C PRO A 398 -12.49 10.97 -5.27
N PHE A 399 -11.72 10.02 -4.73
CA PHE A 399 -10.25 9.98 -4.84
C PHE A 399 -9.77 9.76 -6.28
N PHE A 400 -10.49 8.96 -7.08
CA PHE A 400 -10.22 8.79 -8.52
C PHE A 400 -10.80 9.91 -9.39
N GLY A 401 -11.31 10.97 -8.75
CA GLY A 401 -11.86 12.16 -9.38
C GLY A 401 -13.37 12.24 -9.26
N MET A 402 -13.91 13.43 -9.51
CA MET A 402 -15.32 13.76 -9.25
C MET A 402 -16.34 12.91 -10.03
N ARG A 403 -15.94 12.19 -11.07
CA ARG A 403 -16.84 11.27 -11.80
C ARG A 403 -17.13 9.99 -11.01
N ASP A 404 -16.22 9.61 -10.12
CA ASP A 404 -16.33 8.46 -9.23
C ASP A 404 -16.67 8.93 -7.80
N ASN A 405 -17.86 9.49 -7.65
CA ASN A 405 -18.37 10.07 -6.40
C ASN A 405 -19.68 9.40 -5.94
N GLY A 406 -19.89 8.15 -6.32
CA GLY A 406 -21.10 7.39 -6.04
C GLY A 406 -20.79 5.93 -5.78
N ALA A 407 -21.68 5.01 -6.18
CA ALA A 407 -21.45 3.58 -5.99
C ALA A 407 -20.39 3.04 -6.94
N ASP A 408 -19.49 2.21 -6.41
CA ASP A 408 -18.63 1.28 -7.12
C ASP A 408 -19.11 -0.15 -6.82
N MET A 409 -19.65 -0.82 -7.83
CA MET A 409 -20.25 -2.14 -7.66
C MET A 409 -19.24 -3.27 -7.56
N VAL A 410 -18.03 -3.08 -8.08
CA VAL A 410 -16.96 -4.06 -7.94
C VAL A 410 -16.47 -4.05 -6.51
N GLU A 411 -16.18 -2.87 -5.96
CA GLU A 411 -15.77 -2.71 -4.57
C GLU A 411 -16.90 -3.09 -3.59
N THR A 412 -18.15 -2.75 -3.91
CA THR A 412 -19.32 -3.23 -3.17
C THR A 412 -19.36 -4.76 -3.16
N SER A 413 -19.10 -5.43 -4.29
CA SER A 413 -19.10 -6.89 -4.33
C SER A 413 -17.96 -7.51 -3.51
N PHE A 414 -16.78 -6.89 -3.50
CA PHE A 414 -15.67 -7.31 -2.66
C PHE A 414 -15.97 -7.12 -1.18
N LEU A 415 -16.58 -5.99 -0.80
CA LEU A 415 -17.08 -5.73 0.55
C LEU A 415 -18.05 -6.83 1.01
N PHE A 416 -19.04 -7.16 0.19
CA PHE A 416 -20.06 -8.14 0.54
C PHE A 416 -19.59 -9.58 0.47
N GLN A 417 -18.57 -9.90 -0.33
CA GLN A 417 -17.88 -11.17 -0.21
C GLN A 417 -17.31 -11.38 1.21
N GLY A 418 -16.70 -10.33 1.79
CA GLY A 418 -16.23 -10.35 3.17
C GLY A 418 -17.35 -10.41 4.21
N LEU A 419 -18.38 -9.57 4.06
CA LEU A 419 -19.51 -9.52 5.01
C LEU A 419 -20.31 -10.83 5.02
N LEU A 420 -20.58 -11.44 3.87
CA LEU A 420 -21.29 -12.72 3.82
C LEU A 420 -20.46 -13.85 4.43
N THR A 421 -19.14 -13.84 4.24
CA THR A 421 -18.23 -14.75 4.96
C THR A 421 -18.36 -14.55 6.48
N ALA A 422 -18.29 -13.31 6.96
CA ALA A 422 -18.41 -12.98 8.38
C ALA A 422 -19.78 -13.36 8.96
N ARG A 423 -20.86 -13.17 8.19
CA ARG A 423 -22.22 -13.61 8.56
C ARG A 423 -22.29 -15.10 8.86
N GLN A 424 -21.56 -15.91 8.10
CA GLN A 424 -21.49 -17.36 8.31
C GLN A 424 -20.52 -17.77 9.43
N TYR A 425 -19.50 -16.96 9.69
CA TYR A 425 -18.51 -17.19 10.74
C TYR A 425 -19.05 -16.88 12.15
N PHE A 426 -19.76 -15.77 12.30
CA PHE A 426 -20.39 -15.37 13.54
C PHE A 426 -21.73 -16.08 13.72
N ASP A 427 -21.72 -17.39 13.98
CA ASP A 427 -22.90 -18.26 14.03
C ASP A 427 -23.42 -18.61 15.44
N LYS A 428 -22.81 -18.09 16.51
CA LYS A 428 -23.23 -18.39 17.88
C LYS A 428 -24.57 -17.74 18.22
N ASN A 429 -25.27 -18.34 19.18
CA ASN A 429 -26.54 -17.84 19.72
C ASN A 429 -26.33 -16.78 20.81
N SER A 430 -25.59 -15.71 20.50
CA SER A 430 -25.39 -14.54 21.37
C SER A 430 -26.00 -13.29 20.73
N ASP A 431 -26.40 -12.32 21.55
CA ASP A 431 -27.02 -11.09 21.03
C ASP A 431 -26.06 -10.26 20.17
N ASP A 432 -24.77 -10.24 20.49
CA ASP A 432 -23.75 -9.54 19.70
C ASP A 432 -23.55 -10.16 18.31
N GLU A 433 -23.36 -11.48 18.22
CA GLU A 433 -23.28 -12.16 16.91
C GLU A 433 -24.61 -12.10 16.13
N LYS A 434 -25.77 -12.15 16.81
CA LYS A 434 -27.07 -11.91 16.17
C LYS A 434 -27.15 -10.49 15.57
N TYR A 435 -26.70 -9.47 16.31
CA TYR A 435 -26.64 -8.10 15.82
C TYR A 435 -25.79 -8.01 14.56
N ILE A 436 -24.59 -8.60 14.57
CA ILE A 436 -23.71 -8.65 13.39
C ILE A 436 -24.43 -9.30 12.19
N ARG A 437 -24.97 -10.53 12.36
CA ARG A 437 -25.66 -11.24 11.27
C ARG A 437 -26.88 -10.49 10.74
N ASN A 438 -27.67 -9.89 11.63
CA ASN A 438 -28.89 -9.18 11.26
C ASN A 438 -28.57 -7.87 10.52
N THR A 439 -27.57 -7.11 10.98
CA THR A 439 -27.14 -5.90 10.29
C THR A 439 -26.55 -6.24 8.93
N ILE A 440 -25.66 -7.24 8.82
CA ILE A 440 -25.17 -7.69 7.51
C ILE A 440 -26.32 -8.08 6.57
N THR A 441 -27.30 -8.83 7.08
CA THR A 441 -28.47 -9.24 6.29
C THR A 441 -29.32 -8.04 5.84
N LYS A 442 -29.47 -7.01 6.68
CA LYS A 442 -30.14 -5.75 6.33
C LYS A 442 -29.39 -5.05 5.20
N LEU A 443 -28.08 -4.83 5.36
CA LEU A 443 -27.27 -4.14 4.35
C LEU A 443 -27.28 -4.90 3.02
N TRP A 444 -27.12 -6.22 3.05
CA TRP A 444 -27.14 -7.10 1.87
C TRP A 444 -28.43 -6.99 1.07
N LYS A 445 -29.57 -6.98 1.76
CA LYS A 445 -30.90 -6.89 1.15
C LYS A 445 -31.22 -5.50 0.60
N ASN A 446 -30.49 -4.46 1.01
CA ASN A 446 -30.73 -3.09 0.57
C ASN A 446 -30.01 -2.75 -0.74
N ILE A 447 -29.05 -3.56 -1.20
CA ILE A 447 -28.30 -3.29 -2.44
C ILE A 447 -29.21 -3.56 -3.63
N GLU A 448 -29.49 -2.53 -4.42
CA GLU A 448 -30.33 -2.61 -5.61
C GLU A 448 -29.52 -3.08 -6.83
N TRP A 449 -29.03 -4.32 -6.87
CA TRP A 449 -28.16 -4.80 -7.97
C TRP A 449 -28.79 -4.65 -9.36
N ASP A 450 -30.11 -4.75 -9.46
CA ASP A 450 -30.87 -4.54 -10.69
C ASP A 450 -30.86 -3.09 -11.19
N TRP A 451 -30.70 -2.09 -10.31
CA TRP A 451 -30.46 -0.69 -10.68
C TRP A 451 -29.20 -0.54 -11.55
N PHE A 452 -28.13 -1.25 -11.18
CA PHE A 452 -26.82 -1.19 -11.83
C PHE A 452 -26.76 -1.85 -13.21
N LYS A 453 -27.92 -2.31 -13.71
CA LYS A 453 -28.09 -2.63 -15.12
C LYS A 453 -28.20 -1.39 -16.01
N LYS A 454 -28.40 -0.18 -15.44
CA LYS A 454 -28.70 1.08 -16.14
C LYS A 454 -30.06 1.11 -16.85
N THR A 455 -30.42 0.04 -17.56
CA THR A 455 -31.74 -0.14 -18.17
C THR A 455 -32.24 -1.56 -17.92
N LYS A 456 -33.56 -1.75 -17.99
CA LYS A 456 -34.21 -3.05 -17.75
C LYS A 456 -33.69 -4.15 -18.69
N ASP A 457 -33.41 -3.79 -19.94
CA ASP A 457 -33.00 -4.73 -21.00
C ASP A 457 -31.48 -4.79 -21.20
N SER A 458 -30.70 -4.09 -20.37
CA SER A 458 -29.24 -4.18 -20.42
C SER A 458 -28.78 -5.61 -20.17
N LYS A 459 -27.78 -6.02 -20.95
CA LYS A 459 -27.07 -7.29 -20.80
C LYS A 459 -25.91 -7.20 -19.80
N TYR A 460 -25.50 -5.98 -19.44
CA TYR A 460 -24.33 -5.71 -18.61
C TYR A 460 -24.74 -5.08 -17.29
N LEU A 461 -24.00 -5.42 -16.24
CA LEU A 461 -23.89 -4.53 -15.09
C LEU A 461 -22.90 -3.42 -15.40
N TYR A 462 -23.08 -2.28 -14.74
CA TYR A 462 -22.19 -1.14 -14.79
C TYR A 462 -21.40 -1.03 -13.50
N TRP A 463 -20.12 -0.69 -13.66
CA TRP A 463 -19.19 -0.56 -12.54
C TRP A 463 -19.59 0.58 -11.61
N HIS A 464 -19.95 1.74 -12.16
CA HIS A 464 -20.16 2.96 -11.39
C HIS A 464 -21.54 3.57 -11.62
N TRP A 465 -22.07 4.22 -10.57
CA TRP A 465 -23.18 5.16 -10.67
C TRP A 465 -22.93 6.36 -9.75
N SER A 466 -23.05 7.57 -10.29
CA SER A 466 -22.85 8.83 -9.58
C SER A 466 -24.20 9.49 -9.23
N PRO A 467 -24.35 10.06 -8.02
CA PRO A 467 -25.60 10.72 -7.60
C PRO A 467 -25.92 12.00 -8.39
N ASP A 468 -24.91 12.69 -8.90
CA ASP A 468 -25.06 13.98 -9.62
C ASP A 468 -24.72 13.88 -11.11
N GLN A 469 -24.10 12.78 -11.55
CA GLN A 469 -23.68 12.55 -12.93
C GLN A 469 -24.17 11.22 -13.52
N GLU A 470 -24.97 10.46 -12.76
CA GLU A 470 -25.55 9.17 -13.17
C GLU A 470 -24.48 8.20 -13.72
N TRP A 471 -24.62 7.78 -14.97
CA TRP A 471 -23.77 6.77 -15.61
C TRP A 471 -22.55 7.37 -16.31
N VAL A 472 -22.02 8.51 -15.86
CA VAL A 472 -20.99 9.28 -16.59
C VAL A 472 -19.74 8.47 -16.90
N ILE A 473 -19.29 7.57 -16.01
CA ILE A 473 -18.14 6.68 -16.27
C ILE A 473 -18.49 5.61 -17.32
N ASN A 474 -19.73 5.12 -17.29
CA ASN A 474 -20.32 4.23 -18.30
C ASN A 474 -19.50 2.95 -18.59
N HIS A 475 -18.88 2.38 -17.56
CA HIS A 475 -18.02 1.19 -17.70
C HIS A 475 -18.82 -0.09 -17.52
N ASN A 476 -18.99 -0.86 -18.60
CA ASN A 476 -19.61 -2.19 -18.57
C ASN A 476 -18.70 -3.20 -17.87
N LEU A 477 -19.25 -3.98 -16.95
CA LEU A 477 -18.56 -5.09 -16.31
C LEU A 477 -18.51 -6.29 -17.27
N ILE A 478 -17.34 -6.57 -17.83
CA ILE A 478 -17.13 -7.63 -18.83
C ILE A 478 -15.90 -8.44 -18.43
N GLY A 479 -16.10 -9.72 -18.12
CA GLY A 479 -15.01 -10.66 -17.86
C GLY A 479 -14.37 -11.12 -19.16
N TRP A 480 -13.21 -11.76 -19.17
CA TRP A 480 -12.44 -12.17 -18.01
C TRP A 480 -11.65 -10.99 -17.40
N ASN A 481 -11.90 -10.70 -16.12
CA ASN A 481 -11.15 -9.77 -15.27
C ASN A 481 -11.43 -10.09 -13.78
N GLU A 482 -11.29 -9.14 -12.87
CA GLU A 482 -11.49 -9.34 -11.43
C GLU A 482 -12.97 -9.39 -10.97
N THR A 483 -13.93 -9.14 -11.87
CA THR A 483 -15.31 -8.76 -11.50
C THR A 483 -16.34 -9.91 -11.51
N MET A 484 -15.90 -11.17 -11.52
CA MET A 484 -16.82 -12.32 -11.55
C MET A 484 -17.77 -12.30 -10.33
N ILE A 485 -17.23 -12.06 -9.13
CA ILE A 485 -18.00 -12.04 -7.90
C ILE A 485 -19.08 -10.96 -7.90
N THR A 486 -18.90 -9.87 -8.66
CA THR A 486 -19.90 -8.81 -8.83
C THR A 486 -21.17 -9.35 -9.48
N TYR A 487 -21.05 -10.07 -10.60
CA TYR A 487 -22.20 -10.71 -11.24
C TYR A 487 -22.81 -11.80 -10.37
N LEU A 488 -21.98 -12.61 -9.71
CA LEU A 488 -22.47 -13.72 -8.90
C LEU A 488 -23.21 -13.21 -7.66
N LEU A 489 -22.72 -12.17 -6.98
CA LEU A 489 -23.46 -11.56 -5.87
C LEU A 489 -24.73 -10.85 -6.37
N ALA A 490 -24.69 -10.18 -7.51
CA ALA A 490 -25.91 -9.62 -8.11
C ALA A 490 -26.99 -10.69 -8.37
N ILE A 491 -26.59 -11.90 -8.80
CA ILE A 491 -27.52 -13.03 -8.99
C ILE A 491 -27.94 -13.63 -7.65
N ALA A 492 -27.04 -13.65 -6.65
CA ALA A 492 -27.32 -14.16 -5.32
C ALA A 492 -28.29 -13.28 -4.53
N SER A 493 -28.41 -11.98 -4.83
CA SER A 493 -29.25 -11.06 -4.06
C SER A 493 -30.72 -11.54 -3.95
N PRO A 494 -31.27 -11.64 -2.73
CA PRO A 494 -32.61 -12.17 -2.50
C PRO A 494 -33.74 -11.14 -2.70
N THR A 495 -33.42 -9.87 -2.91
CA THR A 495 -34.40 -8.76 -2.97
C THR A 495 -34.34 -8.01 -4.29
N HIS A 496 -33.14 -7.64 -4.72
CA HIS A 496 -32.89 -6.84 -5.93
C HIS A 496 -31.90 -7.55 -6.85
N GLY A 497 -32.09 -8.85 -7.04
CA GLY A 497 -31.18 -9.67 -7.84
C GLY A 497 -31.36 -9.49 -9.35
N ILE A 498 -30.32 -9.83 -10.10
CA ILE A 498 -30.37 -9.93 -11.56
C ILE A 498 -30.62 -11.36 -12.01
N GLY A 499 -31.12 -11.54 -13.24
CA GLY A 499 -31.32 -12.86 -13.81
C GLY A 499 -29.99 -13.58 -14.06
N LYS A 500 -29.94 -14.89 -13.75
CA LYS A 500 -28.74 -15.73 -13.91
C LYS A 500 -28.10 -15.69 -15.30
N ASP A 501 -28.91 -15.44 -16.34
CA ASP A 501 -28.43 -15.36 -17.72
C ASP A 501 -27.47 -14.18 -17.95
N MET A 502 -27.47 -13.17 -17.07
CA MET A 502 -26.51 -12.06 -17.09
C MET A 502 -25.07 -12.48 -16.82
N TYR A 503 -24.85 -13.63 -16.19
CA TYR A 503 -23.52 -14.24 -16.15
C TYR A 503 -23.00 -14.51 -17.58
N TYR A 504 -23.85 -14.97 -18.49
CA TYR A 504 -23.46 -15.26 -19.87
C TYR A 504 -23.63 -14.07 -20.82
N SER A 505 -24.67 -13.24 -20.63
CA SER A 505 -24.94 -12.11 -21.53
C SER A 505 -24.09 -10.88 -21.22
N GLY A 506 -23.62 -10.73 -19.97
CA GLY A 506 -22.77 -9.64 -19.51
C GLY A 506 -21.33 -10.09 -19.28
N TRP A 507 -21.10 -10.80 -18.17
CA TRP A 507 -19.76 -11.25 -17.74
C TRP A 507 -19.03 -12.03 -18.84
N ALA A 508 -19.61 -13.14 -19.30
CA ALA A 508 -19.07 -13.96 -20.39
C ALA A 508 -19.67 -13.61 -21.76
N SER A 509 -20.04 -12.33 -21.96
CA SER A 509 -20.70 -11.84 -23.18
C SER A 509 -19.94 -12.24 -24.44
N GLN A 510 -20.69 -12.68 -25.46
CA GLN A 510 -20.15 -13.04 -26.77
C GLN A 510 -20.31 -11.90 -27.80
N GLU A 511 -20.86 -10.76 -27.38
CA GLU A 511 -21.12 -9.64 -28.29
C GLU A 511 -19.85 -8.95 -28.75
N LYS A 512 -19.91 -8.32 -29.92
CA LYS A 512 -18.79 -7.56 -30.49
C LYS A 512 -18.26 -6.50 -29.51
N LEU A 513 -19.14 -5.82 -28.77
CA LEU A 513 -18.74 -4.85 -27.76
C LEU A 513 -17.84 -5.47 -26.68
N ALA A 514 -18.21 -6.66 -26.18
CA ALA A 514 -17.41 -7.35 -25.17
C ALA A 514 -16.09 -7.90 -25.74
N GLN A 515 -16.09 -8.36 -26.99
CA GLN A 515 -14.87 -8.77 -27.69
C GLN A 515 -13.91 -7.60 -27.89
N ASP A 516 -14.43 -6.42 -28.27
CA ASP A 516 -13.61 -5.22 -28.47
C ASP A 516 -13.11 -4.67 -27.13
N TYR A 517 -13.92 -4.68 -26.07
CA TYR A 517 -13.50 -4.31 -24.71
C TYR A 517 -12.31 -5.15 -24.23
N ARG A 518 -12.40 -6.48 -24.38
CA ARG A 518 -11.30 -7.39 -23.98
C ARG A 518 -10.05 -7.18 -24.82
N ALA A 519 -10.23 -6.96 -26.12
CA ALA A 519 -9.11 -6.77 -27.02
C ALA A 519 -8.41 -5.42 -26.83
N ASP A 520 -9.15 -4.40 -26.37
CA ASP A 520 -8.63 -3.08 -26.05
C ASP A 520 -7.66 -3.13 -24.88
N TRP A 521 -8.12 -3.59 -23.70
CA TRP A 521 -7.25 -3.64 -22.53
C TRP A 521 -6.17 -4.73 -22.64
N GLY A 522 -6.51 -5.90 -23.19
CA GLY A 522 -5.57 -7.01 -23.32
C GLY A 522 -4.57 -6.86 -24.48
N GLN A 523 -4.78 -5.86 -25.35
CA GLN A 523 -4.00 -5.62 -26.57
C GLN A 523 -3.81 -6.87 -27.46
N THR A 524 -4.78 -7.78 -27.43
CA THR A 524 -4.79 -9.03 -28.20
C THR A 524 -6.22 -9.53 -28.42
N ARG A 525 -6.44 -10.34 -29.45
CA ARG A 525 -7.75 -11.01 -29.67
C ARG A 525 -7.89 -12.32 -28.90
N ASP A 526 -6.82 -12.79 -28.27
CA ASP A 526 -6.86 -13.99 -27.44
C ASP A 526 -7.79 -13.78 -26.24
N GLY A 527 -8.74 -14.70 -26.05
CA GLY A 527 -9.74 -14.58 -24.99
C GLY A 527 -10.81 -13.51 -25.23
N ALA A 528 -10.81 -12.82 -26.38
CA ALA A 528 -11.84 -11.84 -26.71
C ALA A 528 -13.25 -12.46 -26.73
N MET A 529 -13.36 -13.77 -26.93
CA MET A 529 -14.61 -14.54 -26.85
C MET A 529 -14.96 -15.00 -25.44
N TYR A 530 -14.33 -14.44 -24.39
CA TYR A 530 -14.29 -14.98 -23.03
C TYR A 530 -13.48 -16.28 -22.93
N SER A 531 -13.86 -17.28 -23.72
CA SER A 531 -13.01 -18.45 -23.99
C SER A 531 -11.74 -18.03 -24.75
N ASN A 532 -10.63 -18.66 -24.41
CA ASN A 532 -9.33 -18.44 -25.02
C ASN A 532 -8.94 -19.60 -25.93
N GLY A 533 -8.64 -20.77 -25.34
CA GLY A 533 -8.27 -22.00 -26.05
C GLY A 533 -6.81 -22.07 -26.52
N ASN A 534 -6.03 -20.97 -26.44
CA ASN A 534 -4.62 -20.95 -26.83
C ASN A 534 -3.74 -21.64 -25.78
N THR A 535 -2.46 -21.85 -26.15
CA THR A 535 -1.44 -22.42 -25.29
C THR A 535 -0.30 -21.42 -25.09
N TYR A 536 0.00 -21.08 -23.84
CA TYR A 536 1.08 -20.17 -23.46
C TYR A 536 2.08 -20.92 -22.59
N PHE A 537 3.37 -20.82 -22.91
CA PHE A 537 4.43 -21.52 -22.17
C PHE A 537 4.14 -23.02 -21.96
N GLY A 538 3.51 -23.67 -22.95
CA GLY A 538 3.11 -25.09 -22.88
C GLY A 538 1.92 -25.39 -21.96
N VAL A 539 1.12 -24.38 -21.57
CA VAL A 539 -0.09 -24.52 -20.76
C VAL A 539 -1.30 -24.05 -21.57
N LYS A 540 -2.30 -24.91 -21.71
CA LYS A 540 -3.56 -24.54 -22.37
C LYS A 540 -4.42 -23.69 -21.42
N LEU A 541 -4.95 -22.58 -21.92
CA LEU A 541 -5.85 -21.70 -21.17
C LEU A 541 -7.26 -21.77 -21.75
N ASP A 542 -8.24 -22.24 -20.99
CA ASP A 542 -9.62 -22.39 -21.47
C ASP A 542 -10.35 -21.05 -21.48
N VAL A 543 -10.23 -20.28 -20.40
CA VAL A 543 -10.84 -18.94 -20.23
C VAL A 543 -9.78 -17.96 -19.76
N GLY A 544 -9.78 -16.77 -20.34
CA GLY A 544 -8.88 -15.68 -19.93
C GLY A 544 -8.52 -14.79 -21.11
N VAL A 545 -8.58 -13.47 -20.93
CA VAL A 545 -8.06 -12.53 -21.93
C VAL A 545 -6.54 -12.57 -21.91
N SER A 546 -5.92 -12.46 -23.09
CA SER A 546 -4.47 -12.61 -23.24
C SER A 546 -4.04 -13.94 -22.61
N ASN A 547 -2.92 -13.97 -21.93
CA ASN A 547 -2.43 -15.16 -21.25
C ASN A 547 -2.87 -15.26 -19.78
N GLY A 548 -3.94 -14.55 -19.39
CA GLY A 548 -4.57 -14.61 -18.06
C GLY A 548 -4.80 -13.26 -17.39
N GLY A 549 -4.14 -12.20 -17.87
CA GLY A 549 -4.18 -10.87 -17.28
C GLY A 549 -3.28 -10.73 -16.03
N PRO A 550 -3.40 -9.61 -15.30
CA PRO A 550 -2.76 -9.45 -14.00
C PRO A 550 -3.21 -10.52 -13.01
N LEU A 551 -2.27 -11.06 -12.23
CA LEU A 551 -2.54 -12.27 -11.45
C LEU A 551 -3.63 -12.11 -10.36
N PHE A 552 -3.90 -10.89 -9.87
CA PHE A 552 -4.98 -10.61 -8.94
C PHE A 552 -6.38 -10.96 -9.49
N PHE A 553 -6.52 -11.11 -10.81
CA PHE A 553 -7.74 -11.58 -11.43
C PHE A 553 -8.17 -12.96 -10.90
N ILE A 554 -7.23 -13.82 -10.50
CA ILE A 554 -7.53 -15.13 -9.88
C ILE A 554 -7.54 -15.09 -8.34
N HIS A 555 -7.49 -13.90 -7.73
CA HIS A 555 -7.51 -13.73 -6.27
C HIS A 555 -8.81 -13.10 -5.79
N TYR A 556 -9.14 -11.89 -6.25
CA TYR A 556 -10.14 -11.03 -5.57
C TYR A 556 -11.55 -11.62 -5.57
N SER A 557 -12.01 -12.10 -6.72
CA SER A 557 -13.31 -12.76 -6.84
C SER A 557 -13.38 -14.13 -6.13
N TYR A 558 -12.24 -14.66 -5.70
CA TYR A 558 -12.07 -16.05 -5.26
C TYR A 558 -11.47 -16.17 -3.86
N LEU A 559 -11.49 -15.08 -3.09
CA LEU A 559 -11.13 -15.12 -1.67
C LEU A 559 -12.18 -15.93 -0.89
N GLY A 560 -13.47 -15.69 -1.17
CA GLY A 560 -14.60 -16.43 -0.61
C GLY A 560 -15.19 -17.44 -1.60
N LEU A 561 -15.35 -17.09 -2.88
CA LEU A 561 -15.88 -18.04 -3.86
C LEU A 561 -14.89 -19.17 -4.11
N ASP A 562 -15.30 -20.41 -3.84
CA ASP A 562 -14.46 -21.59 -3.99
C ASP A 562 -14.37 -22.04 -5.46
N PRO A 563 -13.23 -21.84 -6.15
CA PRO A 563 -13.10 -22.14 -7.57
C PRO A 563 -13.16 -23.65 -7.89
N HIS A 564 -13.00 -24.54 -6.89
CA HIS A 564 -13.17 -25.98 -7.08
C HIS A 564 -14.63 -26.36 -7.34
N LYS A 565 -15.57 -25.54 -6.84
CA LYS A 565 -17.01 -25.83 -6.82
C LYS A 565 -17.78 -25.15 -7.93
N ILE A 566 -17.10 -24.47 -8.84
CA ILE A 566 -17.74 -23.74 -9.94
C ILE A 566 -17.18 -24.21 -11.29
N LYS A 567 -18.10 -24.55 -12.18
CA LYS A 567 -17.85 -24.98 -13.55
C LYS A 567 -18.93 -24.42 -14.44
N ASP A 568 -18.54 -23.79 -15.54
CA ASP A 568 -19.47 -23.44 -16.61
C ASP A 568 -19.10 -24.16 -17.92
N LYS A 569 -19.77 -23.80 -19.00
CA LYS A 569 -19.56 -24.40 -20.33
C LYS A 569 -18.21 -24.07 -20.98
N TYR A 570 -17.44 -23.12 -20.43
CA TYR A 570 -16.20 -22.63 -21.05
C TYR A 570 -14.94 -23.29 -20.49
N VAL A 571 -14.97 -23.77 -19.25
CA VAL A 571 -13.85 -24.50 -18.63
C VAL A 571 -14.05 -26.02 -18.77
N SER A 572 -12.98 -26.73 -19.12
CA SER A 572 -13.04 -28.19 -19.32
C SER A 572 -13.31 -28.95 -18.02
N GLU A 573 -12.64 -28.57 -16.93
CA GLU A 573 -12.77 -29.19 -15.61
C GLU A 573 -13.55 -28.31 -14.64
N ASN A 574 -12.90 -27.32 -14.02
CA ASN A 574 -13.48 -26.31 -13.15
C ASN A 574 -12.63 -25.03 -13.23
N TYR A 575 -13.06 -23.97 -12.55
CA TYR A 575 -12.29 -22.72 -12.54
C TYR A 575 -10.97 -22.82 -11.77
N PHE A 576 -10.85 -23.69 -10.75
CA PHE A 576 -9.59 -23.88 -10.03
C PHE A 576 -8.45 -24.33 -10.96
N GLU A 577 -8.70 -25.30 -11.87
CA GLU A 577 -7.70 -25.74 -12.84
C GLU A 577 -7.37 -24.63 -13.86
N ASN A 578 -8.37 -23.86 -14.29
CA ASN A 578 -8.10 -22.71 -15.16
C ASN A 578 -7.23 -21.66 -14.46
N PHE A 579 -7.43 -21.41 -13.16
CA PHE A 579 -6.65 -20.45 -12.38
C PHE A 579 -5.24 -20.96 -12.07
N ARG A 580 -5.10 -22.25 -11.79
CA ARG A 580 -3.80 -22.91 -11.72
C ARG A 580 -3.04 -22.76 -13.04
N ASN A 581 -3.71 -22.87 -14.19
CA ASN A 581 -3.09 -22.63 -15.49
C ASN A 581 -2.65 -21.17 -15.67
N ILE A 582 -3.47 -20.18 -15.28
CA ILE A 582 -3.09 -18.76 -15.30
C ILE A 582 -1.86 -18.50 -14.41
N ALA A 583 -1.86 -19.02 -13.18
CA ALA A 583 -0.73 -18.91 -12.26
C ALA A 583 0.54 -19.56 -12.85
N LEU A 584 0.40 -20.74 -13.49
CA LEU A 584 1.51 -21.46 -14.09
C LEU A 584 2.08 -20.75 -15.32
N ILE A 585 1.23 -20.10 -16.11
CA ILE A 585 1.64 -19.25 -17.23
C ILE A 585 2.45 -18.05 -16.71
N ASN A 586 1.96 -17.36 -15.68
CA ASN A 586 2.66 -16.24 -15.06
C ASN A 586 4.02 -16.68 -14.48
N TYR A 587 4.04 -17.78 -13.73
CA TYR A 587 5.26 -18.40 -13.21
C TYR A 587 6.27 -18.72 -14.32
N ARG A 588 5.84 -19.42 -15.38
CA ARG A 588 6.72 -19.83 -16.48
C ARG A 588 7.27 -18.62 -17.26
N TYR A 589 6.47 -17.56 -17.44
CA TYR A 589 6.97 -16.31 -18.01
C TYR A 589 8.10 -15.70 -17.17
N CYS A 590 7.93 -15.62 -15.85
CA CYS A 590 8.97 -15.09 -14.96
C CYS A 590 10.21 -15.99 -14.91
N VAL A 591 10.06 -17.31 -15.02
CA VAL A 591 11.18 -18.26 -15.12
C VAL A 591 11.93 -18.12 -16.44
N GLU A 592 11.21 -17.96 -17.56
CA GLU A 592 11.81 -17.72 -18.87
C GLU A 592 12.49 -16.34 -18.95
N ASN A 593 11.91 -15.34 -18.29
CA ASN A 593 12.41 -13.98 -18.16
C ASN A 593 12.88 -13.38 -19.50
N PRO A 594 11.98 -13.24 -20.50
CA PRO A 594 12.37 -12.82 -21.84
C PRO A 594 13.03 -11.43 -21.88
N LYS A 595 12.69 -10.55 -20.93
CA LYS A 595 13.27 -9.20 -20.79
C LYS A 595 14.55 -9.16 -19.96
N LYS A 596 14.97 -10.29 -19.39
CA LYS A 596 16.15 -10.42 -18.52
C LYS A 596 16.10 -9.46 -17.32
N ASN A 597 14.91 -9.25 -16.76
CA ASN A 597 14.72 -8.45 -15.55
C ASN A 597 15.50 -9.06 -14.39
N ILE A 598 16.17 -8.22 -13.61
CA ILE A 598 16.99 -8.65 -12.49
C ILE A 598 16.13 -9.37 -11.46
N GLY A 599 16.59 -10.57 -11.07
CA GLY A 599 16.01 -11.37 -10.01
C GLY A 599 14.75 -12.14 -10.36
N TYR A 600 14.13 -11.99 -11.55
CA TYR A 600 13.00 -12.83 -11.96
C TYR A 600 13.44 -14.30 -12.07
N GLY A 601 12.57 -15.23 -11.66
CA GLY A 601 12.90 -16.65 -11.71
C GLY A 601 11.91 -17.54 -10.97
N ALA A 602 12.36 -18.76 -10.65
CA ALA A 602 11.56 -19.79 -9.99
C ALA A 602 11.09 -19.43 -8.57
N ASP A 603 11.68 -18.40 -7.97
CA ASP A 603 11.41 -17.90 -6.63
C ASP A 603 11.15 -16.38 -6.62
N ASN A 604 10.89 -15.77 -7.79
CA ASN A 604 10.48 -14.38 -7.92
C ASN A 604 9.59 -14.24 -9.15
N TRP A 605 8.28 -14.30 -8.90
CA TRP A 605 7.25 -14.38 -9.93
C TRP A 605 5.92 -13.82 -9.41
N GLY A 606 4.92 -13.76 -10.28
CA GLY A 606 3.59 -13.29 -9.92
C GLY A 606 3.33 -11.86 -10.38
N LEU A 607 3.55 -11.57 -11.66
CA LEU A 607 3.26 -10.26 -12.23
C LEU A 607 1.78 -9.89 -12.01
N THR A 608 1.56 -8.76 -11.35
CA THR A 608 0.23 -8.28 -11.01
C THR A 608 0.19 -6.77 -10.76
N ALA A 609 -0.99 -6.24 -10.48
CA ALA A 609 -1.19 -4.81 -10.32
C ALA A 609 -0.56 -4.27 -9.02
N SER A 610 0.12 -3.14 -9.14
CA SER A 610 0.70 -2.39 -8.01
C SER A 610 1.00 -0.96 -8.42
N ASP A 611 1.25 -0.10 -7.43
CA ASP A 611 1.95 1.15 -7.67
C ASP A 611 3.45 0.82 -7.88
N GLY A 612 4.06 1.40 -8.93
CA GLY A 612 5.46 1.17 -9.29
C GLY A 612 6.30 2.45 -9.31
N PRO A 613 7.58 2.35 -9.73
CA PRO A 613 8.50 3.49 -9.82
C PRO A 613 8.02 4.62 -10.74
N TRP A 614 7.07 4.32 -11.64
CA TRP A 614 6.47 5.26 -12.59
C TRP A 614 4.95 5.40 -12.44
N GLY A 615 4.40 5.01 -11.28
CA GLY A 615 2.97 5.00 -11.01
C GLY A 615 2.32 3.63 -11.18
N TYR A 616 0.99 3.61 -11.08
CA TYR A 616 0.17 2.40 -11.17
C TYR A 616 0.37 1.66 -12.49
N ARG A 617 0.52 0.34 -12.42
CA ARG A 617 0.48 -0.55 -13.58
C ARG A 617 -0.18 -1.86 -13.23
N ALA A 618 -1.07 -2.32 -14.12
CA ALA A 618 -1.63 -3.65 -14.08
C ALA A 618 -0.69 -4.64 -14.79
N ALA A 619 0.42 -5.03 -14.13
CA ALA A 619 1.43 -5.90 -14.74
C ALA A 619 0.87 -7.30 -15.02
N GLU A 620 1.26 -7.88 -16.15
CA GLU A 620 0.86 -9.21 -16.62
C GLU A 620 2.02 -9.84 -17.43
N PRO A 621 2.04 -11.16 -17.67
CA PRO A 621 3.19 -11.85 -18.26
C PRO A 621 3.31 -11.65 -19.78
N VAL A 622 3.37 -10.41 -20.24
CA VAL A 622 3.58 -10.01 -21.63
C VAL A 622 4.54 -8.82 -21.72
N ASP A 623 5.22 -8.69 -22.86
CA ASP A 623 6.30 -7.72 -23.05
C ASP A 623 5.91 -6.25 -22.75
N HIS A 624 4.70 -5.84 -23.14
CA HIS A 624 4.24 -4.45 -23.03
C HIS A 624 3.78 -4.05 -21.62
N GLN A 625 3.56 -5.02 -20.72
CA GLN A 625 3.13 -4.78 -19.33
C GLN A 625 4.15 -5.18 -18.28
N ASP A 626 5.13 -6.02 -18.64
CA ASP A 626 6.26 -6.30 -17.76
C ASP A 626 7.32 -5.20 -17.87
N VAL A 627 7.46 -4.41 -16.80
CA VAL A 627 8.48 -3.35 -16.67
C VAL A 627 9.53 -3.66 -15.60
N GLY A 628 9.65 -4.93 -15.19
CA GLY A 628 10.59 -5.37 -14.15
C GLY A 628 10.09 -5.19 -12.71
N THR A 629 8.87 -4.67 -12.52
CA THR A 629 8.25 -4.48 -11.20
C THR A 629 7.51 -5.74 -10.78
N MET A 630 7.87 -6.29 -9.62
CA MET A 630 7.21 -7.43 -9.01
C MET A 630 6.44 -7.02 -7.75
N ALA A 631 5.20 -7.49 -7.63
CA ALA A 631 4.37 -7.33 -6.44
C ALA A 631 4.26 -8.68 -5.71
N PRO A 632 4.77 -8.81 -4.46
CA PRO A 632 4.79 -10.10 -3.75
C PRO A 632 3.42 -10.79 -3.65
N THR A 633 2.34 -10.01 -3.58
CA THR A 633 0.98 -10.54 -3.51
C THR A 633 0.64 -11.47 -4.67
N GLY A 634 1.21 -11.29 -5.86
CA GLY A 634 0.93 -12.14 -7.01
C GLY A 634 1.26 -13.61 -6.74
N ALA A 635 2.51 -13.91 -6.37
CA ALA A 635 2.90 -15.26 -6.02
C ALA A 635 2.25 -15.71 -4.70
N LEU A 636 2.20 -14.84 -3.68
CA LEU A 636 1.76 -15.23 -2.35
C LEU A 636 0.25 -15.49 -2.28
N ALA A 637 -0.60 -14.67 -2.90
CA ALA A 637 -2.03 -14.96 -2.99
C ALA A 637 -2.36 -16.13 -3.95
N SER A 638 -1.36 -16.67 -4.65
CA SER A 638 -1.49 -17.86 -5.50
C SER A 638 -1.15 -19.18 -4.78
N PHE A 639 -0.95 -19.17 -3.45
CA PHE A 639 -0.67 -20.37 -2.66
C PHE A 639 -1.62 -21.56 -2.93
N PRO A 640 -2.94 -21.38 -3.05
CA PRO A 640 -3.83 -22.50 -3.34
C PRO A 640 -3.58 -23.14 -4.70
N TYR A 641 -3.04 -22.39 -5.66
CA TYR A 641 -2.89 -22.83 -7.04
C TYR A 641 -1.51 -23.43 -7.32
N LEU A 642 -0.45 -22.83 -6.78
CA LEU A 642 0.95 -23.21 -6.99
C LEU A 642 1.74 -23.19 -5.65
N PRO A 643 1.41 -24.06 -4.69
CA PRO A 643 1.93 -23.96 -3.33
C PRO A 643 3.45 -24.08 -3.23
N GLU A 644 4.08 -24.93 -4.05
CA GLU A 644 5.54 -25.09 -4.06
C GLU A 644 6.24 -23.83 -4.58
N GLN A 645 5.75 -23.26 -5.67
CA GLN A 645 6.30 -22.05 -6.30
C GLN A 645 6.03 -20.80 -5.44
N SER A 646 4.86 -20.71 -4.82
CA SER A 646 4.52 -19.64 -3.87
C SER A 646 5.36 -19.72 -2.60
N MET A 647 5.65 -20.94 -2.11
CA MET A 647 6.57 -21.13 -0.98
C MET A 647 8.01 -20.75 -1.33
N ALA A 648 8.48 -21.09 -2.54
CA ALA A 648 9.79 -20.66 -3.02
C ALA A 648 9.88 -19.13 -3.06
N ALA A 649 8.84 -18.47 -3.61
CA ALA A 649 8.74 -17.02 -3.62
C ALA A 649 8.74 -16.40 -2.22
N LEU A 650 7.94 -16.93 -1.29
CA LEU A 650 7.92 -16.48 0.11
C LEU A 650 9.31 -16.53 0.73
N LYS A 651 10.02 -17.65 0.57
CA LYS A 651 11.36 -17.85 1.13
C LYS A 651 12.35 -16.84 0.54
N ASN A 652 12.31 -16.59 -0.76
CA ASN A 652 13.17 -15.62 -1.41
C ASN A 652 12.87 -14.19 -0.95
N TYR A 653 11.59 -13.79 -1.02
CA TYR A 653 11.13 -12.47 -0.61
C TYR A 653 11.52 -12.17 0.85
N TYR A 654 11.41 -13.16 1.73
CA TYR A 654 11.77 -12.98 3.13
C TYR A 654 13.27 -13.08 3.37
N ARG A 655 13.94 -14.15 2.94
CA ARG A 655 15.33 -14.43 3.34
C ARG A 655 16.37 -13.65 2.53
N ASN A 656 16.08 -13.34 1.28
CA ASN A 656 17.02 -12.68 0.38
C ASN A 656 16.69 -11.20 0.18
N TYR A 657 15.39 -10.86 0.11
CA TYR A 657 14.93 -9.49 -0.12
C TYR A 657 14.37 -8.79 1.13
N GLY A 658 14.27 -9.49 2.26
CA GLY A 658 13.57 -8.98 3.44
C GLY A 658 14.18 -7.71 4.03
N SER A 659 15.46 -7.41 3.80
CA SER A 659 16.09 -6.17 4.27
C SER A 659 15.42 -4.90 3.74
N PHE A 660 14.87 -4.94 2.52
CA PHE A 660 14.13 -3.82 1.94
C PHE A 660 12.64 -4.14 1.79
N LEU A 661 12.27 -5.41 1.55
CA LEU A 661 10.93 -5.82 1.17
C LEU A 661 10.04 -6.19 2.36
N TRP A 662 10.60 -6.71 3.45
CA TRP A 662 9.82 -7.06 4.65
C TRP A 662 9.66 -5.85 5.57
N GLY A 663 8.47 -5.70 6.14
CA GLY A 663 8.24 -4.71 7.18
C GLY A 663 6.99 -4.96 8.02
N GLU A 664 6.48 -3.89 8.64
CA GLU A 664 5.54 -3.93 9.77
C GLU A 664 4.21 -4.64 9.47
N TYR A 665 3.76 -4.54 8.21
CA TYR A 665 2.51 -5.13 7.74
C TYR A 665 2.74 -6.27 6.73
N GLY A 666 3.90 -6.93 6.79
CA GLY A 666 4.29 -8.00 5.87
C GLY A 666 5.22 -7.49 4.77
N PHE A 667 5.11 -8.03 3.57
CA PHE A 667 5.87 -7.52 2.43
C PHE A 667 5.30 -6.18 1.95
N ARG A 668 6.20 -5.26 1.55
CA ARG A 668 5.84 -4.01 0.85
C ARG A 668 5.22 -4.32 -0.50
N ASP A 669 4.47 -3.35 -1.02
CA ASP A 669 3.55 -3.55 -2.15
C ASP A 669 4.24 -4.10 -3.42
N ALA A 670 5.39 -3.51 -3.77
CA ALA A 670 6.15 -3.90 -4.94
C ALA A 670 7.63 -3.53 -4.85
N PHE A 671 8.44 -4.11 -5.73
CA PHE A 671 9.83 -3.76 -5.92
C PHE A 671 10.26 -3.93 -7.38
N ASN A 672 11.32 -3.22 -7.78
CA ASN A 672 11.91 -3.30 -9.10
C ASN A 672 13.43 -3.27 -8.97
N LEU A 673 14.09 -4.41 -9.20
CA LEU A 673 15.53 -4.54 -9.03
C LEU A 673 16.32 -3.89 -10.18
N ASN A 674 15.72 -3.76 -11.38
CA ASN A 674 16.35 -3.02 -12.48
C ASN A 674 16.56 -1.55 -12.07
N GLU A 675 15.55 -0.96 -11.44
CA GLU A 675 15.55 0.44 -11.01
C GLU A 675 16.13 0.67 -9.61
N ASN A 676 16.51 -0.41 -8.89
CA ASN A 676 16.87 -0.36 -7.47
C ASN A 676 15.80 0.37 -6.63
N TRP A 677 14.54 -0.06 -6.76
CA TRP A 677 13.37 0.58 -6.18
C TRP A 677 12.51 -0.40 -5.38
N CYS A 678 11.92 0.09 -4.29
CA CYS A 678 10.89 -0.62 -3.53
C CYS A 678 9.82 0.37 -3.06
N ALA A 679 8.56 -0.07 -3.05
CA ALA A 679 7.42 0.71 -2.62
C ALA A 679 7.52 1.08 -1.13
N ASN A 680 7.31 2.36 -0.79
CA ASN A 680 7.24 2.78 0.61
C ASN A 680 5.92 2.40 1.30
N ILE A 681 4.97 1.87 0.54
CA ILE A 681 3.61 1.58 1.00
C ILE A 681 3.34 0.09 1.13
N TYR A 682 2.32 -0.21 1.92
CA TYR A 682 1.56 -1.45 1.91
C TYR A 682 0.17 -1.14 1.36
N MET A 683 -0.37 -2.02 0.52
CA MET A 683 -1.64 -1.79 -0.16
C MET A 683 -2.76 -2.66 0.41
N GLY A 684 -3.90 -2.04 0.73
CA GLY A 684 -5.06 -2.71 1.32
C GLY A 684 -5.66 -3.77 0.41
N LEU A 685 -5.53 -3.65 -0.90
CA LEU A 685 -5.93 -4.70 -1.84
C LEU A 685 -4.94 -5.88 -1.88
N ASN A 686 -3.67 -5.68 -1.50
CA ASN A 686 -2.62 -6.65 -1.73
C ASN A 686 -2.21 -7.44 -0.46
N GLN A 687 -2.43 -6.93 0.75
CA GLN A 687 -2.07 -7.67 1.98
C GLN A 687 -3.08 -8.78 2.35
N ALA A 688 -4.39 -8.52 2.25
CA ALA A 688 -5.44 -9.45 2.68
C ALA A 688 -5.48 -10.71 1.82
N PRO A 689 -5.36 -10.63 0.47
CA PRO A 689 -5.26 -11.82 -0.36
C PRO A 689 -4.13 -12.76 0.07
N VAL A 690 -2.98 -12.24 0.51
CA VAL A 690 -1.90 -13.08 1.07
C VAL A 690 -2.40 -13.86 2.28
N THR A 691 -3.01 -13.18 3.25
CA THR A 691 -3.53 -13.82 4.47
C THR A 691 -4.60 -14.88 4.15
N VAL A 692 -5.57 -14.48 3.32
CA VAL A 692 -6.78 -15.25 3.02
C VAL A 692 -6.50 -16.43 2.10
N MET A 693 -5.68 -16.25 1.06
CA MET A 693 -5.38 -17.34 0.13
C MET A 693 -4.40 -18.35 0.73
N ILE A 694 -3.48 -17.94 1.60
CA ILE A 694 -2.73 -18.90 2.42
C ILE A 694 -3.69 -19.69 3.30
N GLU A 695 -4.68 -19.04 3.90
CA GLU A 695 -5.66 -19.74 4.73
C GLU A 695 -6.49 -20.75 3.93
N ASN A 696 -6.96 -20.35 2.75
CA ASN A 696 -7.68 -21.24 1.85
C ASN A 696 -6.82 -22.42 1.39
N TYR A 697 -5.54 -22.20 1.13
CA TYR A 697 -4.58 -23.28 0.86
C TYR A 697 -4.46 -24.25 2.05
N ARG A 698 -4.32 -23.72 3.28
CA ARG A 698 -4.08 -24.53 4.48
C ARG A 698 -5.32 -25.32 4.93
N THR A 699 -6.51 -24.71 4.86
CA THR A 699 -7.72 -25.25 5.50
C THR A 699 -8.99 -25.09 4.66
N GLY A 700 -8.98 -24.26 3.62
CA GLY A 700 -10.18 -23.86 2.88
C GLY A 700 -11.18 -23.06 3.72
N LEU A 701 -10.77 -22.46 4.84
CA LEU A 701 -11.68 -21.82 5.81
C LEU A 701 -12.62 -20.80 5.17
N ILE A 702 -12.06 -19.81 4.46
CA ILE A 702 -12.82 -18.68 3.94
C ILE A 702 -13.73 -19.16 2.80
N TRP A 703 -13.22 -20.03 1.93
CA TRP A 703 -14.04 -20.75 0.95
C TRP A 703 -15.22 -21.49 1.56
N ASN A 704 -14.99 -22.27 2.61
CA ASN A 704 -16.03 -23.05 3.25
C ASN A 704 -17.09 -22.15 3.92
N LEU A 705 -16.68 -21.04 4.52
CA LEU A 705 -17.58 -20.08 5.15
C LEU A 705 -18.45 -19.36 4.12
N PHE A 706 -17.86 -18.78 3.08
CA PHE A 706 -18.61 -18.07 2.05
C PHE A 706 -19.57 -19.00 1.30
N MET A 707 -19.12 -20.20 0.93
CA MET A 707 -19.94 -21.19 0.21
C MET A 707 -21.04 -21.84 1.08
N LYS A 708 -21.04 -21.61 2.40
CA LYS A 708 -22.12 -22.02 3.32
C LYS A 708 -23.32 -21.06 3.27
N ASP A 709 -23.14 -19.86 2.73
CA ASP A 709 -24.20 -18.85 2.69
C ASP A 709 -25.38 -19.30 1.79
N PRO A 710 -26.64 -19.27 2.28
CA PRO A 710 -27.78 -19.78 1.51
C PRO A 710 -28.02 -19.08 0.17
N ASP A 711 -27.75 -17.77 0.09
CA ASP A 711 -27.93 -17.00 -1.15
C ASP A 711 -26.83 -17.36 -2.17
N VAL A 712 -25.60 -17.57 -1.69
CA VAL A 712 -24.47 -18.05 -2.51
C VAL A 712 -24.74 -19.47 -3.02
N GLN A 713 -25.22 -20.37 -2.17
CA GLN A 713 -25.55 -21.74 -2.58
C GLN A 713 -26.65 -21.78 -3.66
N ARG A 714 -27.67 -20.93 -3.52
CA ARG A 714 -28.71 -20.77 -4.55
C ARG A 714 -28.08 -20.33 -5.87
N MET A 715 -27.29 -19.26 -5.85
CA MET A 715 -26.62 -18.73 -7.03
C MET A 715 -25.75 -19.78 -7.72
N VAL A 716 -24.90 -20.50 -6.97
CA VAL A 716 -23.99 -21.50 -7.55
C VAL A 716 -24.78 -22.59 -8.27
N LYS A 717 -25.88 -23.06 -7.67
CA LYS A 717 -26.76 -24.07 -8.27
C LYS A 717 -27.48 -23.58 -9.53
N GLU A 718 -27.75 -22.28 -9.62
CA GLU A 718 -28.47 -21.68 -10.75
C GLU A 718 -27.58 -21.42 -11.96
N VAL A 719 -26.35 -20.93 -11.71
CA VAL A 719 -25.40 -20.46 -12.73
C VAL A 719 -24.51 -21.58 -13.27
N PHE A 720 -23.97 -22.41 -12.37
CA PHE A 720 -22.92 -23.38 -12.68
C PHE A 720 -23.47 -24.79 -12.89
N ILE A 721 -22.75 -25.56 -13.69
CA ILE A 721 -23.05 -26.96 -14.01
C ILE A 721 -22.55 -27.82 -12.85
N LYS A 722 -23.32 -28.87 -12.51
CA LYS A 722 -22.96 -29.83 -11.47
C LYS A 722 -21.84 -30.77 -11.89
#